data_AF-A0A2A5CSV3-F1
#
_entry.id   AF-A0A2A5CSV3-F1
#
_cell.length_a   1.000
_cell.length_b   1.000
_cell.length_c   1.000
_cell.angle_alpha   90.00
_cell.angle_beta   90.00
_cell.angle_gamma   90.00
#
_symmetry.space_group_name_H-M   'P 1'
#
loop_
_entity.id
_entity.type
_entity.pdbx_description
1 polymer ?
#
loop_
_entity_poly.entity_id
_entity_poly.type
_entity_poly.pdbx_seq_one_letter_code
_entity_poly.pdbx_strand_id
1 'polypeptide(L)'
;MLIRINPKFMILQRNGQFFAGRLSTDTPPIPLQEIDIILLSLFEKGNELEKANLEFNSNSIVKHIYPSIPESAFNQRAEQFIQNGLLISESAIQMKSSYKVIEPTIIESQDNFPVANESLQLITNFALIPSADGFLVWSSLNRQYYHFNLVLILTLLFAVKPENQGKILSVIPSYFNKAEFQRNISWLLENKILLIKTNKKDSLPNGPLPELINDQPIEKAWKKLLKDDRIPIYFVPHMENHYPLALGLIFSAIEAFDNGSLLKKFQLIPITYLSPEDFINGPYKKFGKGVWFFSNYMWSLETNLLISQFTKQHSKGNLTVHGGPSTPDYRQKCIDFFTKNSSVDITVHGEGEAAITDILKCVSKSQTGSDISYEQEQLSRVAGISYRDLNSLSSYIITTDKRVRLKEPDAIPSPYNRGYFNDYSNNVEAAIIESNRGCPFGCTFCDWGSATNQKIRKYDLERVKKEIEWIAKNKIQVLWIADANFGLYDRDIELSVFIIKMREQYQYPNEVVVNYTKNTTWRLAEIIKIFSKGGIISQGVISIQTTDEKTLEVINRKNIKIDKYDELSSIFRESNLPLSTDLMLGLPGITPDALKNDLQRYFDFDVSVKAYPTQLLPNSPMADPDYIAKYKIETDENDFLISTFSYTRTDLDEMKALYKLYTVADGYSLLRYVLRFLQWEHQLKAIDVLWTLNVQFKSNPSAYPKLAFVAQFFETDKFIPGGWRGFYDEFARFIFEQYGIERDSAFDVVLKVNEAAMPDESCSYPLQLDLNHDFENYFMDNRIKKTNLGTKSLNEYSASHLKFDDPDGMANIDSRYLQYDSHQFFWEIRSPMIRAKSASDIH
;
A
#
# COMPACT_ATOMS: atom_id res chain seq x y z
N MET A 1 8.25 29.94 -40.06
CA MET A 1 8.16 30.20 -38.59
C MET A 1 8.91 29.08 -37.91
N LEU A 2 9.94 29.41 -37.12
CA LEU A 2 10.76 28.40 -36.47
C LEU A 2 10.01 27.80 -35.27
N ILE A 3 9.93 26.48 -35.24
CA ILE A 3 9.30 25.66 -34.20
C ILE A 3 10.40 24.98 -33.39
N ARG A 4 10.24 24.91 -32.07
CA ARG A 4 11.14 24.24 -31.13
C ARG A 4 10.39 23.33 -30.16
N ILE A 5 11.11 22.40 -29.55
CA ILE A 5 10.61 21.64 -28.40
C ILE A 5 10.46 22.57 -27.20
N ASN A 6 9.33 22.48 -26.51
CA ASN A 6 9.06 23.25 -25.30
C ASN A 6 9.89 22.71 -24.12
N PRO A 7 10.79 23.50 -23.52
CA PRO A 7 11.66 23.06 -22.43
C PRO A 7 10.92 22.81 -21.12
N LYS A 8 9.62 23.14 -21.04
CA LYS A 8 8.78 22.75 -19.89
C LYS A 8 8.38 21.28 -19.91
N PHE A 9 8.59 20.57 -21.02
CA PHE A 9 8.35 19.13 -21.12
C PHE A 9 9.60 18.34 -20.80
N MET A 10 9.41 17.14 -20.29
CA MET A 10 10.45 16.13 -20.15
C MET A 10 9.97 14.85 -20.81
N ILE A 11 10.90 14.07 -21.38
CA ILE A 11 10.59 12.75 -21.92
C ILE A 11 11.02 11.70 -20.91
N LEU A 12 10.06 10.91 -20.44
CA LEU A 12 10.22 9.89 -19.40
C LEU A 12 10.01 8.51 -20.01
N GLN A 13 10.54 7.45 -19.38
CA GLN A 13 10.21 6.07 -19.71
C GLN A 13 9.48 5.42 -18.53
N ARG A 14 8.38 4.72 -18.80
CA ARG A 14 7.65 3.94 -17.79
C ARG A 14 7.15 2.63 -18.41
N ASN A 15 7.43 1.50 -17.78
CA ASN A 15 7.03 0.16 -18.24
C ASN A 15 7.35 -0.11 -19.73
N GLY A 16 8.50 0.36 -20.20
CA GLY A 16 8.93 0.19 -21.60
C GLY A 16 8.32 1.18 -22.61
N GLN A 17 7.48 2.12 -22.18
CA GLN A 17 6.86 3.15 -23.01
C GLN A 17 7.41 4.54 -22.68
N PHE A 18 7.64 5.36 -23.71
CA PHE A 18 8.08 6.75 -23.54
C PHE A 18 6.90 7.70 -23.49
N PHE A 19 7.04 8.79 -22.74
CA PHE A 19 6.02 9.82 -22.61
C PHE A 19 6.66 11.21 -22.53
N ALA A 20 6.08 12.19 -23.23
CA ALA A 20 6.37 13.61 -23.01
C ALA A 20 5.35 14.20 -22.04
N GLY A 21 5.80 14.71 -20.91
CA GLY A 21 4.92 15.32 -19.90
C GLY A 21 5.53 16.57 -19.27
N ARG A 22 4.66 17.42 -18.70
CA ARG A 22 5.10 18.48 -17.78
C ARG A 22 5.03 17.94 -16.37
N LEU A 23 6.03 18.24 -15.56
CA LEU A 23 6.14 17.69 -14.21
C LEU A 23 5.07 18.24 -13.23
N SER A 24 4.57 19.45 -13.47
CA SER A 24 3.71 20.20 -12.55
C SER A 24 2.29 20.47 -13.04
N THR A 25 1.81 19.77 -14.06
CA THR A 25 0.46 20.00 -14.58
C THR A 25 -0.36 18.73 -14.59
N ASP A 26 -1.67 18.87 -14.39
CA ASP A 26 -2.65 17.78 -14.55
C ASP A 26 -2.87 17.41 -16.03
N THR A 27 -2.02 17.90 -16.93
CA THR A 27 -2.11 17.58 -18.35
C THR A 27 -1.65 16.14 -18.55
N PRO A 28 -2.48 15.27 -19.15
CA PRO A 28 -2.08 13.90 -19.41
C PRO A 28 -0.77 13.85 -20.20
N PRO A 29 0.16 12.95 -19.84
CA PRO A 29 1.39 12.80 -20.58
C PRO A 29 1.10 12.28 -21.99
N ILE A 30 1.87 12.76 -22.97
CA ILE A 30 1.73 12.39 -24.37
C ILE A 30 2.53 11.10 -24.60
N PRO A 31 1.90 9.96 -24.94
CA PRO A 31 2.63 8.74 -25.24
C PRO A 31 3.45 8.94 -26.51
N LEU A 32 4.72 8.52 -26.46
CA LEU A 32 5.67 8.60 -27.57
C LEU A 32 6.05 7.20 -28.05
N GLN A 33 6.15 7.07 -29.36
CA GLN A 33 6.81 5.97 -30.06
C GLN A 33 8.25 6.37 -30.37
N GLU A 34 9.12 5.43 -30.75
CA GLU A 34 10.52 5.72 -31.06
C GLU A 34 10.66 6.73 -32.22
N ILE A 35 9.75 6.62 -33.20
CA ILE A 35 9.72 7.54 -34.34
C ILE A 35 9.38 8.97 -33.95
N ASP A 36 8.62 9.17 -32.87
CA ASP A 36 8.31 10.51 -32.38
C ASP A 36 9.57 11.21 -31.87
N ILE A 37 10.54 10.46 -31.36
CA ILE A 37 11.81 11.03 -30.91
C ILE A 37 12.64 11.50 -32.11
N ILE A 38 12.61 10.76 -33.23
CA ILE A 38 13.21 11.21 -34.49
C ILE A 38 12.54 12.51 -34.94
N LEU A 39 11.20 12.56 -34.92
CA LEU A 39 10.46 13.76 -35.27
C LEU A 39 10.86 14.95 -34.38
N LEU A 40 10.87 14.77 -33.06
CA LEU A 40 11.23 15.82 -32.11
C LEU A 40 12.68 16.30 -32.30
N SER A 41 13.61 15.40 -32.63
CA SER A 41 15.02 15.75 -32.85
C SER A 41 15.23 16.77 -33.98
N LEU A 42 14.34 16.78 -34.98
CA LEU A 42 14.37 17.75 -36.08
C LEU A 42 14.09 19.19 -35.61
N PHE A 43 13.55 19.37 -34.41
CA PHE A 43 13.20 20.68 -33.84
C PHE A 43 14.13 21.09 -32.68
N GLU A 44 15.21 20.36 -32.40
CA GLU A 44 16.16 20.66 -31.30
C GLU A 44 16.74 22.07 -31.41
N LYS A 45 17.24 22.43 -32.60
CA LYS A 45 17.86 23.74 -32.87
C LYS A 45 16.90 24.76 -33.48
N GLY A 46 15.60 24.46 -33.49
CA GLY A 46 14.60 25.21 -34.23
C GLY A 46 14.56 24.83 -35.70
N ASN A 47 13.36 24.54 -36.22
CA ASN A 47 13.18 24.18 -37.63
C ASN A 47 11.82 24.63 -38.15
N GLU A 48 11.71 24.79 -39.46
CA GLU A 48 10.43 25.09 -40.11
C GLU A 48 9.68 23.79 -40.38
N LEU A 49 8.36 23.77 -40.16
CA LEU A 49 7.55 22.56 -40.26
C LEU A 49 7.70 21.86 -41.63
N GLU A 50 7.70 22.64 -42.72
CA GLU A 50 7.86 22.10 -44.08
C GLU A 50 9.24 21.48 -44.31
N LYS A 51 10.30 22.15 -43.80
CA LYS A 51 11.68 21.67 -43.91
C LYS A 51 11.88 20.40 -43.08
N ALA A 52 11.38 20.38 -41.85
CA ALA A 52 11.40 19.21 -40.99
C ALA A 52 10.61 18.04 -41.60
N ASN A 53 9.49 18.29 -42.26
CA ASN A 53 8.73 17.26 -42.96
C ASN A 53 9.53 16.63 -44.12
N LEU A 54 10.24 17.45 -44.90
CA LEU A 54 11.13 16.96 -45.96
C LEU A 54 12.30 16.15 -45.39
N GLU A 55 12.93 16.63 -44.31
CA GLU A 55 14.01 15.94 -43.61
C GLU A 55 13.54 14.60 -43.02
N PHE A 56 12.35 14.57 -42.42
CA PHE A 56 11.75 13.36 -41.85
C PHE A 56 11.44 12.31 -42.92
N ASN A 57 10.75 12.72 -44.00
CA ASN A 57 10.39 11.80 -45.08
C ASN A 57 11.59 11.34 -45.91
N SER A 58 12.69 12.11 -45.93
CA SER A 58 13.95 11.70 -46.58
C SER A 58 14.89 10.93 -45.63
N ASN A 59 14.59 10.87 -44.33
CA ASN A 59 15.39 10.18 -43.33
C ASN A 59 15.41 8.66 -43.60
N SER A 60 16.60 8.09 -43.79
CA SER A 60 16.74 6.67 -44.12
C SER A 60 16.35 5.75 -42.96
N ILE A 61 16.42 6.19 -41.70
CA ILE A 61 15.91 5.42 -40.55
C ILE A 61 14.40 5.28 -40.63
N VAL A 62 13.69 6.40 -40.89
CA VAL A 62 12.23 6.41 -41.04
C VAL A 62 11.82 5.49 -42.19
N LYS A 63 12.45 5.62 -43.36
CA LYS A 63 12.15 4.77 -44.53
C LYS A 63 12.43 3.28 -44.30
N HIS A 64 13.47 2.94 -43.55
CA HIS A 64 13.88 1.54 -43.38
C HIS A 64 13.15 0.85 -42.23
N ILE A 65 13.02 1.50 -41.08
CA ILE A 65 12.33 0.93 -39.91
C ILE A 65 10.81 1.02 -40.07
N TYR A 66 10.32 2.05 -40.74
CA TYR A 66 8.89 2.32 -40.91
C TYR A 66 8.52 2.60 -42.38
N PRO A 67 8.72 1.64 -43.29
CA PRO A 67 8.57 1.83 -44.74
C PRO A 67 7.14 2.14 -45.20
N SER A 68 6.14 1.90 -44.34
CA SER A 68 4.72 2.07 -44.66
C SER A 68 4.11 3.33 -44.07
N ILE A 69 4.91 4.27 -43.57
CA ILE A 69 4.38 5.51 -42.99
C ILE A 69 3.84 6.42 -44.09
N PRO A 70 2.57 6.89 -43.99
CA PRO A 70 2.02 7.88 -44.91
C PRO A 70 2.79 9.21 -44.83
N GLU A 71 2.98 9.90 -45.96
CA GLU A 71 3.62 11.23 -45.99
C GLU A 71 2.88 12.26 -45.11
N SER A 72 1.57 12.08 -44.89
CA SER A 72 0.76 12.95 -44.03
C SER A 72 0.96 12.70 -42.53
N ALA A 73 1.55 11.58 -42.13
CA ALA A 73 1.68 11.19 -40.73
C ALA A 73 2.54 12.17 -39.92
N PHE A 74 3.61 12.71 -40.53
CA PHE A 74 4.45 13.72 -39.89
C PHE A 74 3.64 14.96 -39.52
N ASN A 75 2.92 15.54 -40.47
CA ASN A 75 2.15 16.77 -40.24
C ASN A 75 1.07 16.56 -39.18
N GLN A 76 0.35 15.45 -39.24
CA GLN A 76 -0.67 15.11 -38.23
C GLN A 76 -0.06 15.00 -36.82
N ARG A 77 1.10 14.34 -36.70
CA ARG A 77 1.76 14.15 -35.41
C ARG A 77 2.41 15.45 -34.89
N ALA A 78 3.01 16.24 -35.76
CA ALA A 78 3.58 17.53 -35.41
C ALA A 78 2.48 18.53 -34.99
N GLU A 79 1.34 18.57 -35.70
CA GLU A 79 0.17 19.35 -35.29
C GLU A 79 -0.34 18.92 -33.92
N GLN A 80 -0.42 17.62 -33.65
CA GLN A 80 -0.77 17.12 -32.31
C GLN A 80 0.21 17.62 -31.25
N PHE A 81 1.52 17.60 -31.51
CA PHE A 81 2.51 18.14 -30.57
C PHE A 81 2.40 19.65 -30.38
N ILE A 82 2.04 20.41 -31.41
CA ILE A 82 1.78 21.85 -31.30
C ILE A 82 0.52 22.11 -30.47
N GLN A 83 -0.57 21.37 -30.73
CA GLN A 83 -1.83 21.48 -30.00
C GLN A 83 -1.67 21.17 -28.50
N ASN A 84 -0.84 20.18 -28.18
CA ASN A 84 -0.52 19.85 -26.78
C ASN A 84 0.59 20.75 -26.20
N GLY A 85 1.16 21.66 -27.00
CA GLY A 85 2.19 22.61 -26.60
C GLY A 85 3.56 22.00 -26.34
N LEU A 86 3.81 20.76 -26.77
CA LEU A 86 5.14 20.13 -26.77
C LEU A 86 6.05 20.78 -27.82
N LEU A 87 5.50 21.16 -28.97
CA LEU A 87 6.17 22.02 -29.95
C LEU A 87 5.57 23.43 -29.89
N ILE A 88 6.44 24.43 -29.94
CA ILE A 88 6.08 25.85 -29.79
C ILE A 88 6.88 26.72 -30.75
N SER A 89 6.41 27.93 -31.05
CA SER A 89 7.14 28.88 -31.88
C SER A 89 8.29 29.57 -31.14
N GLU A 90 9.40 29.80 -31.83
CA GLU A 90 10.65 30.35 -31.27
C GLU A 90 10.51 31.74 -30.61
N SER A 91 9.54 32.56 -31.04
CA SER A 91 9.25 33.86 -30.41
C SER A 91 8.74 33.76 -28.96
N ALA A 92 8.48 32.54 -28.45
CA ALA A 92 7.85 32.32 -27.16
C ALA A 92 8.82 32.11 -25.97
N ILE A 93 10.15 31.88 -26.18
CA ILE A 93 11.05 31.49 -25.07
C ILE A 93 12.50 32.00 -25.25
N GLN A 94 13.08 32.58 -24.18
CA GLN A 94 14.54 32.68 -24.01
C GLN A 94 15.06 31.42 -23.29
N MET A 95 15.83 30.59 -23.99
CA MET A 95 16.51 29.44 -23.39
C MET A 95 17.88 29.88 -22.87
N LYS A 96 18.09 29.81 -21.56
CA LYS A 96 19.44 29.76 -20.97
C LYS A 96 19.54 28.46 -20.18
N SER A 97 20.36 27.54 -20.65
CA SER A 97 20.80 26.40 -19.83
C SER A 97 21.70 26.95 -18.71
N SER A 98 21.30 26.76 -17.46
CA SER A 98 22.12 27.08 -16.29
C SER A 98 23.04 25.91 -15.89
N TYR A 99 22.95 24.76 -16.57
CA TYR A 99 23.70 23.57 -16.23
C TYR A 99 25.07 23.57 -16.90
N LYS A 100 26.09 23.12 -16.16
CA LYS A 100 27.38 22.73 -16.76
C LYS A 100 27.15 21.42 -17.51
N VAL A 101 27.14 21.50 -18.84
CA VAL A 101 26.90 20.36 -19.74
C VAL A 101 28.23 19.80 -20.23
N ILE A 102 28.34 18.48 -20.31
CA ILE A 102 29.52 17.79 -20.80
C ILE A 102 29.15 16.95 -22.02
N GLU A 103 29.98 17.03 -23.05
CA GLU A 103 29.86 16.17 -24.22
C GLU A 103 30.39 14.76 -23.89
N PRO A 104 29.65 13.69 -24.23
CA PRO A 104 30.13 12.32 -24.08
C PRO A 104 31.47 12.10 -24.79
N THR A 105 32.52 11.78 -24.01
CA THR A 105 33.82 11.39 -24.59
C THR A 105 33.86 9.88 -24.76
N ILE A 106 33.60 9.40 -25.98
CA ILE A 106 33.57 7.97 -26.32
C ILE A 106 34.90 7.63 -26.99
N ILE A 107 35.82 7.01 -26.23
CA ILE A 107 37.18 6.67 -26.69
C ILE A 107 37.13 5.34 -27.47
N GLU A 108 38.00 5.17 -28.47
CA GLU A 108 38.26 3.87 -29.11
C GLU A 108 38.90 2.91 -28.09
N SER A 109 38.10 2.15 -27.33
CA SER A 109 38.63 1.03 -26.55
C SER A 109 38.77 -0.22 -27.42
N GLN A 110 39.91 -0.89 -27.26
CA GLN A 110 40.15 -2.24 -27.74
C GLN A 110 39.58 -3.21 -26.70
N ASP A 111 38.30 -3.60 -26.79
CA ASP A 111 37.85 -4.91 -26.29
C ASP A 111 36.39 -5.20 -26.68
N ASN A 112 36.15 -6.45 -27.10
CA ASN A 112 34.84 -6.97 -27.49
C ASN A 112 33.93 -7.12 -26.24
N PHE A 113 32.97 -6.22 -26.05
CA PHE A 113 31.90 -6.43 -25.06
C PHE A 113 30.78 -7.34 -25.63
N PRO A 114 30.37 -8.42 -24.95
CA PRO A 114 29.42 -9.38 -25.49
C PRO A 114 27.97 -8.96 -25.16
N VAL A 115 27.49 -7.83 -25.69
CA VAL A 115 26.10 -7.36 -25.44
C VAL A 115 25.05 -8.08 -26.30
N ALA A 116 25.43 -9.14 -27.02
CA ALA A 116 24.58 -9.74 -28.04
C ALA A 116 23.32 -10.45 -27.51
N ASN A 117 23.18 -10.69 -26.19
CA ASN A 117 22.09 -11.50 -25.61
C ASN A 117 21.55 -11.00 -24.26
N GLU A 118 21.94 -9.81 -23.79
CA GLU A 118 21.46 -9.29 -22.50
C GLU A 118 20.28 -8.34 -22.70
N SER A 119 19.25 -8.45 -21.85
CA SER A 119 18.17 -7.47 -21.81
C SER A 119 18.67 -6.22 -21.09
N LEU A 120 18.52 -5.06 -21.71
CA LEU A 120 18.93 -3.78 -21.15
C LEU A 120 17.69 -2.98 -20.70
N GLN A 121 17.85 -2.15 -19.69
CA GLN A 121 16.81 -1.22 -19.21
C GLN A 121 17.41 0.14 -18.86
N LEU A 122 16.58 1.19 -18.90
CA LEU A 122 16.97 2.49 -18.34
C LEU A 122 16.90 2.46 -16.82
N ILE A 123 17.67 3.36 -16.22
CA ILE A 123 17.50 3.69 -14.81
C ILE A 123 16.12 4.30 -14.54
N THR A 124 15.59 4.05 -13.35
CA THR A 124 14.27 4.48 -12.87
C THR A 124 14.12 5.99 -12.90
N ASN A 125 15.18 6.73 -12.57
CA ASN A 125 15.20 8.19 -12.57
C ASN A 125 15.48 8.82 -13.95
N PHE A 126 15.49 8.03 -15.04
CA PHE A 126 15.83 8.53 -16.38
C PHE A 126 14.85 9.61 -16.87
N ALA A 127 15.40 10.67 -17.46
CA ALA A 127 14.63 11.63 -18.23
C ALA A 127 15.49 12.30 -19.30
N LEU A 128 14.90 12.55 -20.48
CA LEU A 128 15.47 13.48 -21.46
C LEU A 128 14.88 14.87 -21.20
N ILE A 129 15.76 15.84 -20.96
CA ILE A 129 15.41 17.23 -20.74
C ILE A 129 15.72 18.01 -22.03
N PRO A 130 14.72 18.56 -22.73
CA PRO A 130 14.95 19.40 -23.89
C PRO A 130 15.80 20.63 -23.53
N SER A 131 16.79 20.93 -24.37
CA SER A 131 17.69 22.07 -24.23
C SER A 131 17.88 22.77 -25.57
N ALA A 132 18.62 23.89 -25.59
CA ALA A 132 18.80 24.69 -26.81
C ALA A 132 19.59 23.96 -27.90
N ASP A 133 20.42 23.00 -27.51
CA ASP A 133 21.35 22.30 -28.39
C ASP A 133 21.02 20.81 -28.57
N GLY A 134 19.93 20.30 -27.99
CA GLY A 134 19.56 18.87 -28.01
C GLY A 134 18.88 18.42 -26.72
N PHE A 135 19.15 17.20 -26.27
CA PHE A 135 18.63 16.70 -24.99
C PHE A 135 19.74 16.59 -23.95
N LEU A 136 19.37 16.80 -22.68
CA LEU A 136 20.24 16.58 -21.54
C LEU A 136 19.78 15.34 -20.77
N VAL A 137 20.75 14.56 -20.31
CA VAL A 137 20.53 13.42 -19.40
C VAL A 137 21.39 13.62 -18.16
N TRP A 138 20.79 13.43 -16.99
CA TRP A 138 21.51 13.44 -15.73
C TRP A 138 22.18 12.09 -15.47
N SER A 139 23.44 12.10 -15.03
CA SER A 139 24.15 10.93 -14.50
C SER A 139 24.40 11.13 -13.01
N SER A 140 23.75 10.32 -12.16
CA SER A 140 23.98 10.39 -10.70
C SER A 140 25.39 9.92 -10.35
N LEU A 141 25.93 8.90 -11.05
CA LEU A 141 27.29 8.39 -10.86
C LEU A 141 28.34 9.50 -10.97
N ASN A 142 28.25 10.33 -12.02
CA ASN A 142 29.21 11.39 -12.29
C ASN A 142 28.77 12.77 -11.77
N ARG A 143 27.54 12.87 -11.23
CA ARG A 143 26.91 14.10 -10.75
C ARG A 143 26.92 15.25 -11.76
N GLN A 144 26.61 14.96 -13.02
CA GLN A 144 26.65 15.94 -14.11
C GLN A 144 25.63 15.66 -15.22
N TYR A 145 25.34 16.69 -16.02
CA TYR A 145 24.50 16.59 -17.20
C TYR A 145 25.33 16.30 -18.44
N TYR A 146 24.93 15.28 -19.19
CA TYR A 146 25.48 14.98 -20.51
C TYR A 146 24.58 15.49 -21.61
N HIS A 147 25.18 16.03 -22.66
CA HIS A 147 24.48 16.28 -23.91
C HIS A 147 24.27 14.97 -24.67
N PHE A 148 23.05 14.75 -25.14
CA PHE A 148 22.67 13.59 -25.92
C PHE A 148 22.28 14.07 -27.32
N ASN A 149 23.11 13.70 -28.30
CA ASN A 149 22.78 13.85 -29.71
C ASN A 149 21.79 12.76 -30.15
N LEU A 150 21.21 12.93 -31.35
CA LEU A 150 20.26 11.99 -31.92
C LEU A 150 20.81 10.54 -31.98
N VAL A 151 22.10 10.36 -32.29
CA VAL A 151 22.71 9.02 -32.40
C VAL A 151 22.68 8.29 -31.05
N LEU A 152 23.04 8.98 -29.95
CA LEU A 152 23.05 8.40 -28.62
C LEU A 152 21.63 8.14 -28.09
N ILE A 153 20.69 9.06 -28.37
CA ILE A 153 19.27 8.88 -28.03
C ILE A 153 18.70 7.66 -28.76
N LEU A 154 18.91 7.57 -30.07
CA LEU A 154 18.45 6.42 -30.84
C LEU A 154 19.10 5.14 -30.31
N THR A 155 20.42 5.15 -30.08
CA THR A 155 21.12 4.00 -29.50
C THR A 155 20.44 3.52 -28.21
N LEU A 156 20.11 4.46 -27.32
CA LEU A 156 19.44 4.20 -26.04
C LEU A 156 18.03 3.63 -26.21
N LEU A 157 17.19 4.25 -27.03
CA LEU A 157 15.80 3.81 -27.28
C LEU A 157 15.74 2.38 -27.84
N PHE A 158 16.71 2.07 -28.67
CA PHE A 158 16.84 0.83 -29.40
C PHE A 158 17.49 -0.28 -28.57
N ALA A 159 18.38 0.06 -27.63
CA ALA A 159 19.00 -0.89 -26.71
C ALA A 159 17.99 -1.65 -25.82
N VAL A 160 16.97 -0.94 -25.34
CA VAL A 160 16.04 -1.41 -24.30
C VAL A 160 14.87 -2.25 -24.82
N LYS A 161 14.75 -2.44 -26.15
CA LYS A 161 13.72 -3.26 -26.79
C LYS A 161 14.32 -4.45 -27.54
N PRO A 162 14.37 -5.65 -26.93
CA PRO A 162 15.00 -6.84 -27.53
C PRO A 162 14.48 -7.19 -28.94
N GLU A 163 13.17 -7.03 -29.18
CA GLU A 163 12.51 -7.28 -30.46
C GLU A 163 12.99 -6.35 -31.59
N ASN A 164 13.56 -5.19 -31.23
CA ASN A 164 14.08 -4.23 -32.19
C ASN A 164 15.56 -4.44 -32.46
N GLN A 165 16.34 -5.14 -31.61
CA GLN A 165 17.79 -5.30 -31.77
C GLN A 165 18.17 -5.85 -33.15
N GLY A 166 17.42 -6.84 -33.66
CA GLY A 166 17.62 -7.38 -35.01
C GLY A 166 17.29 -6.38 -36.13
N LYS A 167 16.29 -5.51 -35.96
CA LYS A 167 15.94 -4.45 -36.92
C LYS A 167 16.99 -3.34 -36.91
N ILE A 168 17.47 -2.95 -35.73
CA ILE A 168 18.50 -1.92 -35.53
C ILE A 168 19.78 -2.32 -36.26
N LEU A 169 20.25 -3.55 -36.05
CA LEU A 169 21.44 -4.10 -36.71
C LEU A 169 21.37 -4.05 -38.25
N SER A 170 20.16 -4.05 -38.83
CA SER A 170 19.96 -3.93 -40.28
C SER A 170 20.05 -2.49 -40.82
N VAL A 171 19.92 -1.47 -39.97
CA VAL A 171 19.95 -0.03 -40.34
C VAL A 171 21.31 0.61 -40.04
N ILE A 172 22.10 0.00 -39.16
CA ILE A 172 23.45 0.40 -38.74
C ILE A 172 24.35 0.94 -39.88
N PRO A 173 24.48 0.29 -41.05
CA PRO A 173 25.48 0.69 -42.06
C PRO A 173 25.35 2.12 -42.62
N SER A 174 24.21 2.80 -42.41
CA SER A 174 23.93 4.12 -43.00
C SER A 174 24.24 5.33 -42.10
N TYR A 175 24.47 5.13 -40.79
CA TYR A 175 24.63 6.24 -39.82
C TYR A 175 25.78 6.05 -38.83
N PHE A 176 26.05 4.82 -38.39
CA PHE A 176 27.16 4.51 -37.51
C PHE A 176 27.45 3.01 -37.59
N ASN A 177 28.73 2.59 -37.66
CA ASN A 177 29.02 1.17 -37.85
C ASN A 177 28.69 0.33 -36.59
N LYS A 178 28.63 -1.01 -36.73
CA LYS A 178 28.31 -1.90 -35.60
C LYS A 178 29.18 -1.67 -34.37
N ALA A 179 30.46 -1.32 -34.58
CA ALA A 179 31.39 -1.02 -33.50
C ALA A 179 31.02 0.29 -32.79
N GLU A 180 30.53 1.30 -33.49
CA GLU A 180 30.06 2.56 -32.88
C GLU A 180 28.81 2.37 -32.02
N PHE A 181 27.83 1.57 -32.47
CA PHE A 181 26.69 1.20 -31.64
C PHE A 181 27.14 0.51 -30.35
N GLN A 182 28.03 -0.47 -30.46
CA GLN A 182 28.57 -1.19 -29.31
C GLN A 182 29.31 -0.25 -28.36
N ARG A 183 30.13 0.68 -28.87
CA ARG A 183 30.81 1.69 -28.06
C ARG A 183 29.83 2.60 -27.31
N ASN A 184 28.76 3.05 -27.98
CA ASN A 184 27.72 3.87 -27.34
C ASN A 184 27.01 3.10 -26.23
N ILE A 185 26.68 1.82 -26.44
CA ILE A 185 26.09 0.97 -25.40
C ILE A 185 27.05 0.79 -24.22
N SER A 186 28.33 0.49 -24.48
CA SER A 186 29.35 0.40 -23.43
C SER A 186 29.44 1.69 -22.63
N TRP A 187 29.50 2.84 -23.31
CA TRP A 187 29.54 4.14 -22.65
C TRP A 187 28.29 4.37 -21.78
N LEU A 188 27.09 4.04 -22.27
CA LEU A 188 25.84 4.16 -21.52
C LEU A 188 25.81 3.25 -20.28
N LEU A 189 26.37 2.05 -20.35
CA LEU A 189 26.50 1.11 -19.23
C LEU A 189 27.55 1.58 -18.20
N GLU A 190 28.72 2.03 -18.68
CA GLU A 190 29.81 2.58 -17.85
C GLU A 190 29.36 3.81 -17.06
N ASN A 191 28.54 4.66 -17.68
CA ASN A 191 27.97 5.86 -17.05
C ASN A 191 26.65 5.62 -16.33
N LYS A 192 26.20 4.36 -16.23
CA LYS A 192 24.99 3.92 -15.53
C LYS A 192 23.71 4.64 -15.97
N ILE A 193 23.60 4.92 -17.27
CA ILE A 193 22.38 5.43 -17.91
C ILE A 193 21.54 4.25 -18.41
N LEU A 194 22.22 3.20 -18.89
CA LEU A 194 21.65 1.87 -19.10
C LEU A 194 22.12 0.92 -18.00
N LEU A 195 21.28 -0.06 -17.70
CA LEU A 195 21.60 -1.18 -16.83
C LEU A 195 21.31 -2.50 -17.53
N ILE A 196 22.09 -3.51 -17.18
CA ILE A 196 21.78 -4.90 -17.52
C ILE A 196 20.59 -5.29 -16.66
N LYS A 197 19.49 -5.70 -17.30
CA LYS A 197 18.30 -6.18 -16.61
C LYS A 197 18.67 -7.47 -15.89
N THR A 198 18.90 -7.36 -14.60
CA THR A 198 18.98 -8.55 -13.76
C THR A 198 17.60 -9.16 -13.74
N ASN A 199 17.44 -10.35 -14.32
CA ASN A 199 16.28 -11.20 -14.06
C ASN A 199 16.34 -11.69 -12.60
N LYS A 200 16.32 -10.76 -11.63
CA LYS A 200 15.73 -11.06 -10.34
C LYS A 200 14.24 -11.16 -10.65
N LYS A 201 13.80 -12.35 -11.08
CA LYS A 201 12.50 -12.85 -10.61
C LYS A 201 12.50 -12.53 -9.12
N ASP A 202 11.48 -11.81 -8.67
CA ASP A 202 11.16 -11.57 -7.26
C ASP A 202 11.87 -12.58 -6.36
N SER A 203 13.02 -12.17 -5.85
CA SER A 203 13.64 -12.84 -4.72
C SER A 203 13.28 -11.93 -3.54
N LEU A 204 12.09 -11.95 -2.91
CA LEU A 204 11.54 -12.97 -2.01
C LEU A 204 12.43 -14.20 -1.82
N PRO A 205 12.77 -14.60 -0.58
CA PRO A 205 13.90 -15.48 -0.41
C PRO A 205 13.53 -16.75 -1.13
N ASN A 206 14.26 -17.06 -2.22
CA ASN A 206 14.33 -18.40 -2.75
C ASN A 206 15.15 -19.25 -1.75
N GLY A 207 14.84 -19.18 -0.45
CA GLY A 207 14.61 -20.42 0.26
C GLY A 207 13.59 -21.18 -0.59
N PRO A 208 13.72 -22.50 -0.73
CA PRO A 208 12.82 -23.23 -1.62
C PRO A 208 11.41 -22.71 -1.35
N LEU A 209 10.76 -22.11 -2.37
CA LEU A 209 9.30 -22.21 -2.48
C LEU A 209 9.05 -23.61 -1.98
N PRO A 210 8.35 -23.82 -0.84
CA PRO A 210 8.15 -25.18 -0.37
C PRO A 210 7.75 -25.93 -1.60
N GLU A 211 8.56 -26.92 -2.03
CA GLU A 211 8.27 -27.71 -3.22
C GLU A 211 6.79 -27.91 -3.13
N LEU A 212 6.03 -27.27 -4.04
CA LEU A 212 4.58 -27.34 -4.00
C LEU A 212 4.38 -28.83 -3.96
N ILE A 213 3.92 -29.34 -2.82
CA ILE A 213 3.77 -30.77 -2.64
C ILE A 213 2.66 -31.10 -3.62
N ASN A 214 3.12 -31.53 -4.79
CA ASN A 214 2.41 -31.83 -6.00
C ASN A 214 1.76 -30.64 -6.76
N ASP A 215 2.31 -30.37 -7.94
CA ASP A 215 1.63 -29.91 -9.16
C ASP A 215 0.55 -30.91 -9.67
N GLN A 216 0.08 -31.82 -8.82
CA GLN A 216 -1.15 -32.53 -9.08
C GLN A 216 -2.30 -31.64 -8.63
N PRO A 217 -3.32 -31.40 -9.46
CA PRO A 217 -4.50 -30.69 -9.01
C PRO A 217 -5.03 -31.42 -7.78
N ILE A 218 -4.90 -30.82 -6.59
CA ILE A 218 -5.50 -31.37 -5.39
C ILE A 218 -6.99 -31.44 -5.70
N GLU A 219 -7.48 -32.67 -5.83
CA GLU A 219 -8.87 -32.89 -6.14
C GLU A 219 -9.70 -32.32 -4.98
N LYS A 220 -10.35 -31.17 -5.24
CA LYS A 220 -11.15 -30.43 -4.25
C LYS A 220 -12.03 -31.38 -3.44
N ALA A 221 -11.98 -31.31 -2.10
CA ALA A 221 -12.60 -32.29 -1.20
C ALA A 221 -14.10 -32.55 -1.49
N TRP A 222 -14.85 -31.52 -1.88
CA TRP A 222 -16.27 -31.65 -2.22
C TRP A 222 -16.53 -32.56 -3.45
N LYS A 223 -15.54 -32.75 -4.34
CA LYS A 223 -15.65 -33.69 -5.47
C LYS A 223 -15.74 -35.14 -4.99
N LYS A 224 -15.04 -35.47 -3.91
CA LYS A 224 -15.05 -36.80 -3.26
C LYS A 224 -16.30 -37.05 -2.42
N LEU A 225 -16.93 -35.99 -1.91
CA LEU A 225 -18.13 -36.08 -1.08
C LEU A 225 -19.34 -36.56 -1.89
N LEU A 226 -20.00 -37.66 -1.49
CA LEU A 226 -21.20 -38.17 -2.17
C LEU A 226 -22.44 -37.33 -1.79
N LYS A 227 -23.33 -37.09 -2.75
CA LYS A 227 -24.63 -36.45 -2.47
C LYS A 227 -25.52 -37.43 -1.70
N ASP A 228 -26.19 -36.96 -0.66
CA ASP A 228 -27.22 -37.70 0.06
C ASP A 228 -28.50 -36.85 0.27
N ASP A 229 -29.44 -37.36 1.07
CA ASP A 229 -30.75 -36.73 1.30
C ASP A 229 -30.72 -35.54 2.28
N ARG A 230 -29.59 -35.29 2.94
CA ARG A 230 -29.47 -34.16 3.87
C ARG A 230 -29.46 -32.83 3.11
N ILE A 231 -29.73 -31.75 3.83
CA ILE A 231 -29.71 -30.40 3.27
C ILE A 231 -28.24 -29.95 3.16
N PRO A 232 -27.72 -29.62 1.97
CA PRO A 232 -26.35 -29.14 1.85
C PRO A 232 -26.19 -27.75 2.49
N ILE A 233 -25.07 -27.54 3.16
CA ILE A 233 -24.65 -26.25 3.72
C ILE A 233 -23.41 -25.76 2.97
N TYR A 234 -23.52 -24.57 2.41
CA TYR A 234 -22.46 -23.89 1.66
C TYR A 234 -21.85 -22.76 2.49
N PHE A 235 -20.52 -22.70 2.53
CA PHE A 235 -19.75 -21.64 3.17
C PHE A 235 -19.07 -20.83 2.08
N VAL A 236 -19.27 -19.50 2.09
CA VAL A 236 -18.78 -18.62 1.02
C VAL A 236 -17.60 -17.79 1.52
N PRO A 237 -16.35 -18.26 1.35
CA PRO A 237 -15.17 -17.44 1.59
C PRO A 237 -15.04 -16.35 0.52
N HIS A 238 -14.40 -15.24 0.88
CA HIS A 238 -14.22 -14.08 0.00
C HIS A 238 -12.77 -13.83 -0.42
N MET A 239 -11.80 -14.55 0.17
CA MET A 239 -10.37 -14.43 -0.16
C MET A 239 -9.75 -15.80 -0.42
N GLU A 240 -8.97 -15.91 -1.49
CA GLU A 240 -8.22 -17.13 -1.82
C GLU A 240 -7.00 -17.33 -0.90
N ASN A 241 -6.32 -16.23 -0.58
CA ASN A 241 -5.03 -16.23 0.13
C ASN A 241 -5.14 -16.25 1.66
N HIS A 242 -6.33 -16.53 2.20
CA HIS A 242 -6.60 -16.55 3.64
C HIS A 242 -7.46 -17.73 4.05
N TYR A 243 -7.17 -18.31 5.22
CA TYR A 243 -8.12 -19.21 5.87
C TYR A 243 -9.30 -18.42 6.47
N PRO A 244 -10.56 -18.75 6.11
CA PRO A 244 -11.73 -18.01 6.56
C PRO A 244 -12.15 -18.43 7.98
N LEU A 245 -11.43 -17.95 9.00
CA LEU A 245 -11.61 -18.35 10.41
C LEU A 245 -13.08 -18.33 10.86
N ALA A 246 -13.82 -17.26 10.58
CA ALA A 246 -15.23 -17.14 10.96
C ALA A 246 -16.10 -18.27 10.40
N LEU A 247 -15.94 -18.61 9.11
CA LEU A 247 -16.66 -19.73 8.49
C LEU A 247 -16.19 -21.09 9.03
N GLY A 248 -14.90 -21.22 9.34
CA GLY A 248 -14.33 -22.41 9.99
C GLY A 248 -14.90 -22.64 11.40
N LEU A 249 -15.06 -21.57 12.18
CA LEU A 249 -15.69 -21.64 13.50
C LEU A 249 -17.17 -22.01 13.40
N ILE A 250 -17.90 -21.47 12.43
CA ILE A 250 -19.31 -21.85 12.16
C ILE A 250 -19.39 -23.33 11.77
N PHE A 251 -18.51 -23.80 10.86
CA PHE A 251 -18.44 -25.20 10.48
C PHE A 251 -18.21 -26.09 11.71
N SER A 252 -17.24 -25.72 12.55
CA SER A 252 -16.90 -26.43 13.79
C SER A 252 -18.06 -26.45 14.78
N ALA A 253 -18.78 -25.34 14.92
CA ALA A 253 -19.94 -25.21 15.79
C ALA A 253 -21.07 -26.15 15.36
N ILE A 254 -21.36 -26.25 14.04
CA ILE A 254 -22.41 -27.11 13.51
C ILE A 254 -22.05 -28.59 13.69
N GLU A 255 -20.80 -28.97 13.41
CA GLU A 255 -20.34 -30.35 13.54
C GLU A 255 -20.32 -30.82 15.00
N ALA A 256 -19.87 -29.97 15.92
CA ALA A 256 -19.77 -30.30 17.34
C ALA A 256 -21.12 -30.21 18.09
N PHE A 257 -22.13 -29.54 17.52
CA PHE A 257 -23.39 -29.28 18.19
C PHE A 257 -24.08 -30.58 18.63
N ASP A 258 -24.33 -30.72 19.93
CA ASP A 258 -25.08 -31.84 20.55
C ASP A 258 -24.65 -33.20 19.98
N ASN A 259 -23.33 -33.46 20.04
CA ASN A 259 -22.70 -34.68 19.53
C ASN A 259 -23.01 -34.96 18.04
N GLY A 260 -23.03 -33.90 17.22
CA GLY A 260 -23.27 -33.98 15.78
C GLY A 260 -24.73 -34.18 15.41
N SER A 261 -25.68 -33.80 16.27
CA SER A 261 -27.12 -34.02 16.00
C SER A 261 -27.60 -33.30 14.73
N LEU A 262 -27.04 -32.13 14.42
CA LEU A 262 -27.33 -31.40 13.17
C LEU A 262 -26.87 -32.16 11.91
N LEU A 263 -25.82 -32.98 12.01
CA LEU A 263 -25.29 -33.73 10.86
C LEU A 263 -26.22 -34.86 10.39
N LYS A 264 -27.24 -35.20 11.18
CA LYS A 264 -28.32 -36.11 10.74
C LYS A 264 -29.21 -35.48 9.67
N LYS A 265 -29.28 -34.14 9.65
CA LYS A 265 -30.17 -33.36 8.77
C LYS A 265 -29.42 -32.55 7.72
N PHE A 266 -28.18 -32.14 8.03
CA PHE A 266 -27.38 -31.28 7.18
C PHE A 266 -26.10 -31.97 6.70
N GLN A 267 -25.75 -31.73 5.44
CA GLN A 267 -24.48 -32.14 4.84
C GLN A 267 -23.59 -30.91 4.70
N LEU A 268 -22.50 -30.86 5.46
CA LEU A 268 -21.54 -29.76 5.36
C LEU A 268 -20.70 -29.93 4.09
N ILE A 269 -20.76 -28.95 3.19
CA ILE A 269 -19.87 -28.89 2.04
C ILE A 269 -18.53 -28.29 2.51
N PRO A 270 -17.38 -28.93 2.22
CA PRO A 270 -16.08 -28.42 2.61
C PRO A 270 -15.86 -26.96 2.19
N ILE A 271 -15.23 -26.18 3.06
CA ILE A 271 -14.94 -24.77 2.79
C ILE A 271 -13.91 -24.72 1.65
N THR A 272 -14.23 -24.02 0.58
CA THR A 272 -13.36 -23.90 -0.59
C THR A 272 -13.59 -22.57 -1.27
N TYR A 273 -12.52 -21.86 -1.60
CA TYR A 273 -12.62 -20.66 -2.42
C TYR A 273 -12.94 -21.02 -3.88
N LEU A 274 -13.98 -20.38 -4.41
CA LEU A 274 -14.47 -20.57 -5.78
C LEU A 274 -15.02 -19.23 -6.29
N SER A 275 -14.88 -18.97 -7.59
CA SER A 275 -15.62 -17.89 -8.24
C SER A 275 -17.14 -18.13 -8.13
N PRO A 276 -17.98 -17.10 -8.26
CA PRO A 276 -19.43 -17.27 -8.24
C PRO A 276 -19.94 -18.31 -9.26
N GLU A 277 -19.37 -18.30 -10.47
CA GLU A 277 -19.73 -19.26 -11.52
C GLU A 277 -19.26 -20.68 -11.18
N ASP A 278 -18.06 -20.85 -10.62
CA ASP A 278 -17.56 -22.16 -10.20
C ASP A 278 -18.34 -22.74 -9.02
N PHE A 279 -18.82 -21.90 -8.10
CA PHE A 279 -19.71 -22.33 -7.01
C PHE A 279 -20.98 -22.96 -7.58
N ILE A 280 -21.61 -22.31 -8.56
CA ILE A 280 -22.83 -22.79 -9.19
C ILE A 280 -22.58 -24.03 -10.04
N ASN A 281 -21.56 -24.00 -10.91
CA ASN A 281 -21.26 -25.09 -11.84
C ASN A 281 -20.59 -26.31 -11.17
N GLY A 282 -19.98 -26.13 -10.00
CA GLY A 282 -19.32 -27.17 -9.22
C GLY A 282 -20.22 -27.74 -8.10
N PRO A 283 -19.99 -27.33 -6.83
CA PRO A 283 -20.67 -27.92 -5.69
C PRO A 283 -22.20 -27.71 -5.72
N TYR A 284 -22.70 -26.56 -6.17
CA TYR A 284 -24.15 -26.36 -6.21
C TYR A 284 -24.84 -27.26 -7.25
N LYS A 285 -24.29 -27.39 -8.46
CA LYS A 285 -24.79 -28.33 -9.48
C LYS A 285 -24.87 -29.78 -8.98
N LYS A 286 -23.91 -30.18 -8.14
CA LYS A 286 -23.87 -31.52 -7.54
C LYS A 286 -24.90 -31.68 -6.41
N PHE A 287 -24.87 -30.82 -5.39
CA PHE A 287 -25.64 -31.04 -4.16
C PHE A 287 -27.03 -30.38 -4.18
N GLY A 288 -27.24 -29.31 -4.95
CA GLY A 288 -28.54 -28.66 -5.16
C GLY A 288 -28.88 -27.58 -4.14
N LYS A 289 -30.18 -27.33 -3.92
CA LYS A 289 -30.67 -26.28 -3.02
C LYS A 289 -30.22 -26.53 -1.58
N GLY A 290 -29.79 -25.49 -0.88
CA GLY A 290 -29.21 -25.59 0.46
C GLY A 290 -29.29 -24.31 1.28
N VAL A 291 -28.55 -24.32 2.39
CA VAL A 291 -28.32 -23.15 3.25
C VAL A 291 -26.96 -22.55 2.91
N TRP A 292 -26.89 -21.22 2.78
CA TRP A 292 -25.68 -20.50 2.41
C TRP A 292 -25.28 -19.53 3.52
N PHE A 293 -24.03 -19.62 3.98
CA PHE A 293 -23.47 -18.74 5.00
C PHE A 293 -22.50 -17.72 4.39
N PHE A 294 -22.77 -16.44 4.67
CA PHE A 294 -21.99 -15.30 4.24
C PHE A 294 -21.45 -14.53 5.46
N SER A 295 -20.12 -14.40 5.55
CA SER A 295 -19.44 -13.60 6.57
C SER A 295 -19.12 -12.22 6.02
N ASN A 296 -19.93 -11.24 6.38
CA ASN A 296 -19.87 -9.86 5.93
C ASN A 296 -18.94 -9.01 6.81
N TYR A 297 -17.92 -8.46 6.15
CA TYR A 297 -17.13 -7.34 6.63
C TYR A 297 -17.05 -6.29 5.51
N MET A 298 -16.52 -5.10 5.80
CA MET A 298 -16.62 -3.95 4.90
C MET A 298 -16.08 -4.22 3.48
N TRP A 299 -15.03 -5.04 3.37
CA TRP A 299 -14.41 -5.44 2.10
C TRP A 299 -14.99 -6.73 1.49
N SER A 300 -15.87 -7.46 2.19
CA SER A 300 -16.48 -8.71 1.68
C SER A 300 -17.97 -8.59 1.41
N LEU A 301 -18.63 -7.54 1.92
CA LEU A 301 -20.07 -7.38 1.88
C LEU A 301 -20.62 -7.37 0.44
N GLU A 302 -20.03 -6.57 -0.45
CA GLU A 302 -20.49 -6.46 -1.85
C GLU A 302 -20.39 -7.80 -2.58
N THR A 303 -19.23 -8.45 -2.54
CA THR A 303 -19.01 -9.78 -3.14
C THR A 303 -19.97 -10.83 -2.59
N ASN A 304 -20.19 -10.85 -1.27
CA ASN A 304 -21.14 -11.77 -0.64
C ASN A 304 -22.58 -11.52 -1.10
N LEU A 305 -22.99 -10.25 -1.24
CA LEU A 305 -24.32 -9.89 -1.73
C LEU A 305 -24.50 -10.29 -3.18
N LEU A 306 -23.49 -10.10 -4.04
CA LEU A 306 -23.51 -10.54 -5.44
C LEU A 306 -23.70 -12.06 -5.55
N ILE A 307 -22.93 -12.84 -4.78
CA ILE A 307 -23.07 -14.31 -4.75
C ILE A 307 -24.45 -14.71 -4.21
N SER A 308 -24.93 -14.07 -3.15
CA SER A 308 -26.26 -14.29 -2.58
C SER A 308 -27.37 -14.05 -3.61
N GLN A 309 -27.29 -12.95 -4.37
CA GLN A 309 -28.22 -12.63 -5.45
C GLN A 309 -28.16 -13.69 -6.58
N PHE A 310 -26.96 -14.06 -7.01
CA PHE A 310 -26.75 -15.08 -8.04
C PHE A 310 -27.34 -16.43 -7.64
N THR A 311 -27.15 -16.86 -6.38
CA THR A 311 -27.74 -18.07 -5.82
C THR A 311 -29.27 -18.04 -5.85
N LYS A 312 -29.88 -16.90 -5.48
CA LYS A 312 -31.34 -16.72 -5.49
C LYS A 312 -31.95 -16.61 -6.88
N GLN A 313 -31.20 -16.09 -7.86
CA GLN A 313 -31.58 -16.09 -9.28
C GLN A 313 -31.63 -17.52 -9.85
N HIS A 314 -30.68 -18.39 -9.47
CA HIS A 314 -30.69 -19.80 -9.86
C HIS A 314 -31.85 -20.57 -9.20
N SER A 315 -32.08 -20.33 -7.90
CA SER A 315 -33.28 -20.83 -7.25
C SER A 315 -33.64 -20.04 -6.00
N LYS A 316 -34.89 -19.57 -5.94
CA LYS A 316 -35.47 -18.94 -4.76
C LYS A 316 -35.58 -19.88 -3.56
N GLY A 317 -35.51 -21.20 -3.78
CA GLY A 317 -35.58 -22.23 -2.74
C GLY A 317 -34.28 -22.47 -1.96
N ASN A 318 -33.24 -21.67 -2.19
CA ASN A 318 -32.08 -21.60 -1.29
C ASN A 318 -32.39 -20.70 -0.10
N LEU A 319 -31.80 -21.00 1.05
CA LEU A 319 -31.84 -20.13 2.24
C LEU A 319 -30.48 -19.44 2.41
N THR A 320 -30.46 -18.12 2.53
CA THR A 320 -29.23 -17.33 2.74
C THR A 320 -29.21 -16.74 4.14
N VAL A 321 -28.07 -16.89 4.80
CA VAL A 321 -27.82 -16.37 6.15
C VAL A 321 -26.56 -15.51 6.09
N HIS A 322 -26.73 -14.24 6.40
CA HIS A 322 -25.67 -13.25 6.42
C HIS A 322 -25.31 -12.90 7.88
N GLY A 323 -24.05 -12.69 8.19
CA GLY A 323 -23.64 -12.26 9.54
C GLY A 323 -22.29 -11.58 9.50
N GLY A 324 -21.80 -11.13 10.66
CA GLY A 324 -20.53 -10.43 10.78
C GLY A 324 -20.68 -8.91 10.91
N PRO A 325 -19.58 -8.19 11.22
CA PRO A 325 -19.61 -6.80 11.68
C PRO A 325 -20.26 -5.78 10.74
N SER A 326 -20.30 -6.04 9.43
CA SER A 326 -20.94 -5.14 8.46
C SER A 326 -22.43 -5.41 8.24
N THR A 327 -23.03 -6.28 9.05
CA THR A 327 -24.47 -6.56 9.05
C THR A 327 -25.16 -5.57 9.99
N PRO A 328 -26.01 -4.65 9.52
CA PRO A 328 -26.52 -3.55 10.35
C PRO A 328 -27.45 -4.01 11.48
N ASP A 329 -27.25 -3.50 12.69
CA ASP A 329 -28.03 -3.83 13.89
C ASP A 329 -29.11 -2.79 14.23
N TYR A 330 -28.90 -1.52 13.88
CA TYR A 330 -29.90 -0.47 14.06
C TYR A 330 -31.15 -0.74 13.21
N ARG A 331 -32.32 -0.73 13.85
CA ARG A 331 -33.60 -1.19 13.27
C ARG A 331 -33.87 -0.67 11.86
N GLN A 332 -33.75 0.64 11.64
CA GLN A 332 -34.03 1.22 10.32
C GLN A 332 -32.99 0.81 9.28
N LYS A 333 -31.69 0.83 9.62
CA LYS A 333 -30.61 0.40 8.73
C LYS A 333 -30.73 -1.09 8.38
N CYS A 334 -31.17 -1.92 9.32
CA CYS A 334 -31.48 -3.32 9.07
C CYS A 334 -32.63 -3.45 8.07
N ILE A 335 -33.76 -2.75 8.27
CA ILE A 335 -34.89 -2.73 7.33
C ILE A 335 -34.44 -2.27 5.93
N ASP A 336 -33.64 -1.21 5.84
CA ASP A 336 -33.13 -0.69 4.57
C ASP A 336 -32.21 -1.71 3.89
N PHE A 337 -31.37 -2.41 4.66
CA PHE A 337 -30.48 -3.47 4.18
C PHE A 337 -31.27 -4.63 3.56
N PHE A 338 -32.31 -5.12 4.25
CA PHE A 338 -33.20 -6.15 3.69
C PHE A 338 -33.99 -5.64 2.49
N THR A 339 -34.47 -4.39 2.50
CA THR A 339 -35.22 -3.81 1.38
C THR A 339 -34.37 -3.75 0.11
N LYS A 340 -33.10 -3.31 0.24
CA LYS A 340 -32.14 -3.24 -0.88
C LYS A 340 -31.68 -4.63 -1.34
N ASN A 341 -31.59 -5.60 -0.43
CA ASN A 341 -31.02 -6.91 -0.70
C ASN A 341 -32.05 -8.03 -0.56
N SER A 342 -32.93 -8.17 -1.55
CA SER A 342 -33.98 -9.21 -1.58
C SER A 342 -33.45 -10.65 -1.46
N SER A 343 -32.16 -10.87 -1.76
CA SER A 343 -31.51 -12.17 -1.66
C SER A 343 -31.19 -12.60 -0.23
N VAL A 344 -31.20 -11.70 0.74
CA VAL A 344 -30.91 -11.96 2.15
C VAL A 344 -32.18 -12.43 2.87
N ASP A 345 -32.16 -13.64 3.45
CA ASP A 345 -33.32 -14.17 4.21
C ASP A 345 -33.20 -13.95 5.73
N ILE A 346 -32.01 -14.16 6.28
CA ILE A 346 -31.71 -14.04 7.71
C ILE A 346 -30.38 -13.29 7.89
N THR A 347 -30.32 -12.38 8.86
CA THR A 347 -29.11 -11.76 9.35
C THR A 347 -28.82 -12.16 10.79
N VAL A 348 -27.56 -12.44 11.12
CA VAL A 348 -27.07 -12.74 12.46
C VAL A 348 -26.29 -11.56 13.02
N HIS A 349 -26.63 -11.15 14.24
CA HIS A 349 -26.04 -10.02 14.94
C HIS A 349 -25.07 -10.50 16.04
N GLY A 350 -23.82 -10.05 16.00
CA GLY A 350 -22.78 -10.43 16.96
C GLY A 350 -22.14 -11.79 16.65
N GLU A 351 -21.91 -12.61 17.68
CA GLU A 351 -21.27 -13.93 17.58
C GLU A 351 -22.20 -14.95 16.89
N GLY A 352 -21.72 -15.56 15.80
CA GLY A 352 -22.54 -16.38 14.91
C GLY A 352 -22.63 -17.85 15.28
N GLU A 353 -21.66 -18.38 16.03
CA GLU A 353 -21.47 -19.82 16.25
C GLU A 353 -22.71 -20.44 16.91
N ALA A 354 -23.20 -19.84 18.01
CA ALA A 354 -24.39 -20.33 18.70
C ALA A 354 -25.69 -20.00 17.94
N ALA A 355 -25.81 -18.79 17.40
CA ALA A 355 -27.00 -18.35 16.66
C ALA A 355 -27.28 -19.25 15.45
N ILE A 356 -26.26 -19.65 14.70
CA ILE A 356 -26.40 -20.51 13.53
C ILE A 356 -26.89 -21.90 13.91
N THR A 357 -26.38 -22.49 15.00
CA THR A 357 -26.89 -23.80 15.46
C THR A 357 -28.36 -23.75 15.87
N ASP A 358 -28.83 -22.62 16.42
CA ASP A 358 -30.24 -22.40 16.75
C ASP A 358 -31.09 -22.17 15.49
N ILE A 359 -30.61 -21.39 14.52
CA ILE A 359 -31.27 -21.20 13.22
C ILE A 359 -31.48 -22.54 12.53
N LEU A 360 -30.44 -23.38 12.46
CA LEU A 360 -30.51 -24.67 11.75
C LEU A 360 -31.51 -25.66 12.35
N LYS A 361 -31.85 -25.54 13.65
CA LYS A 361 -32.95 -26.34 14.25
C LYS A 361 -34.29 -25.98 13.61
N CYS A 362 -34.48 -24.71 13.25
CA CYS A 362 -35.71 -24.20 12.65
C CYS A 362 -35.80 -24.43 11.14
N VAL A 363 -34.70 -24.80 10.46
CA VAL A 363 -34.64 -24.93 8.99
C VAL A 363 -35.09 -26.31 8.55
N SER A 364 -35.98 -26.45 7.57
CA SER A 364 -36.43 -27.74 7.01
C SER A 364 -36.68 -27.67 5.50
N LYS A 365 -36.86 -28.83 4.85
CA LYS A 365 -37.37 -28.87 3.47
C LYS A 365 -38.87 -28.57 3.49
N SER A 366 -39.34 -27.77 2.55
CA SER A 366 -40.76 -27.43 2.42
C SER A 366 -41.64 -28.68 2.25
N GLN A 367 -42.88 -28.65 2.74
CA GLN A 367 -43.82 -29.77 2.60
C GLN A 367 -44.21 -30.08 1.15
N THR A 368 -44.07 -29.11 0.24
CA THR A 368 -44.51 -29.18 -1.16
C THR A 368 -43.37 -29.34 -2.16
N GLY A 369 -42.11 -29.51 -1.73
CA GLY A 369 -40.95 -29.60 -2.63
C GLY A 369 -39.57 -29.62 -1.95
N SER A 370 -38.51 -29.50 -2.75
CA SER A 370 -37.10 -29.49 -2.29
C SER A 370 -36.58 -28.12 -1.80
N ASP A 371 -37.46 -27.11 -1.70
CA ASP A 371 -37.10 -25.78 -1.24
C ASP A 371 -36.73 -25.80 0.24
N ILE A 372 -35.73 -25.02 0.62
CA ILE A 372 -35.26 -24.88 1.99
C ILE A 372 -35.95 -23.66 2.61
N SER A 373 -36.61 -23.87 3.75
CA SER A 373 -37.35 -22.83 4.48
C SER A 373 -37.11 -22.96 5.99
N TYR A 374 -37.68 -22.06 6.78
CA TYR A 374 -37.64 -22.09 8.24
C TYR A 374 -39.02 -22.01 8.87
N GLU A 375 -39.13 -22.59 10.06
CA GLU A 375 -40.34 -22.55 10.88
C GLU A 375 -40.42 -21.22 11.65
N GLN A 376 -41.31 -20.32 11.20
CA GLN A 376 -41.47 -18.95 11.70
C GLN A 376 -41.56 -18.85 13.23
N GLU A 377 -42.40 -19.69 13.86
CA GLU A 377 -42.61 -19.68 15.31
C GLU A 377 -41.33 -20.05 16.07
N GLN A 378 -40.61 -21.07 15.60
CA GLN A 378 -39.35 -21.47 16.23
C GLN A 378 -38.27 -20.40 16.03
N LEU A 379 -38.17 -19.85 14.81
CA LEU A 379 -37.16 -18.86 14.47
C LEU A 379 -37.33 -17.56 15.28
N SER A 380 -38.56 -17.17 15.59
CA SER A 380 -38.87 -16.01 16.45
C SER A 380 -38.28 -16.09 17.86
N ARG A 381 -37.93 -17.30 18.34
CA ARG A 381 -37.32 -17.54 19.65
C ARG A 381 -35.79 -17.55 19.62
N VAL A 382 -35.19 -17.48 18.43
CA VAL A 382 -33.74 -17.43 18.27
C VAL A 382 -33.27 -16.01 18.55
N ALA A 383 -32.49 -15.81 19.61
CA ALA A 383 -31.93 -14.51 19.94
C ALA A 383 -30.81 -14.10 18.97
N GLY A 384 -30.74 -12.79 18.68
CA GLY A 384 -29.66 -12.14 17.94
C GLY A 384 -29.79 -12.22 16.42
N ILE A 385 -31.01 -12.22 15.88
CA ILE A 385 -31.23 -12.29 14.44
C ILE A 385 -32.26 -11.26 13.94
N SER A 386 -32.18 -10.94 12.65
CA SER A 386 -33.30 -10.36 11.91
C SER A 386 -33.61 -11.23 10.70
N TYR A 387 -34.88 -11.31 10.29
CA TYR A 387 -35.30 -12.19 9.20
C TYR A 387 -36.59 -11.71 8.55
N ARG A 388 -36.84 -12.20 7.33
CA ARG A 388 -38.08 -11.90 6.60
C ARG A 388 -39.25 -12.69 7.17
N ASP A 389 -40.41 -12.05 7.32
CA ASP A 389 -41.63 -12.76 7.66
C ASP A 389 -42.21 -13.46 6.42
N LEU A 390 -42.16 -14.79 6.42
CA LEU A 390 -42.74 -15.60 5.34
C LEU A 390 -44.28 -15.66 5.38
N ASN A 391 -44.90 -15.28 6.51
CA ASN A 391 -46.35 -15.31 6.69
C ASN A 391 -47.04 -13.99 6.30
N SER A 392 -46.28 -12.94 6.01
CA SER A 392 -46.81 -11.62 5.66
C SER A 392 -46.76 -11.36 4.15
N LEU A 393 -47.86 -10.85 3.60
CA LEU A 393 -47.93 -10.38 2.21
C LEU A 393 -47.01 -9.17 1.95
N SER A 394 -46.55 -8.46 3.00
CA SER A 394 -45.75 -7.24 2.89
C SER A 394 -44.26 -7.39 3.21
N SER A 395 -43.71 -8.61 3.27
CA SER A 395 -42.25 -8.85 3.51
C SER A 395 -41.70 -8.10 4.74
N TYR A 396 -42.44 -8.14 5.85
CA TYR A 396 -42.04 -7.47 7.09
C TYR A 396 -40.73 -8.05 7.64
N ILE A 397 -39.89 -7.22 8.26
CA ILE A 397 -38.63 -7.66 8.88
C ILE A 397 -38.82 -7.77 10.39
N ILE A 398 -38.61 -8.98 10.92
CA ILE A 398 -38.66 -9.26 12.36
C ILE A 398 -37.25 -9.22 12.90
N THR A 399 -37.05 -8.60 14.06
CA THR A 399 -35.78 -8.59 14.79
C THR A 399 -36.03 -9.13 16.20
N THR A 400 -35.25 -10.11 16.62
CA THR A 400 -35.38 -10.75 17.94
C THR A 400 -34.49 -10.08 18.99
N ASP A 401 -34.67 -10.47 20.25
CA ASP A 401 -33.85 -9.95 21.36
C ASP A 401 -32.36 -10.19 21.14
N LYS A 402 -31.52 -9.29 21.67
CA LYS A 402 -30.05 -9.41 21.57
C LYS A 402 -29.56 -10.71 22.21
N ARG A 403 -28.62 -11.38 21.55
CA ARG A 403 -27.96 -12.58 22.07
C ARG A 403 -26.90 -12.21 23.10
N VAL A 404 -26.85 -12.96 24.20
CA VAL A 404 -25.74 -12.89 25.17
C VAL A 404 -24.51 -13.58 24.58
N ARG A 405 -23.36 -12.90 24.65
CA ARG A 405 -22.07 -13.45 24.19
C ARG A 405 -21.72 -14.77 24.88
N LEU A 406 -21.02 -15.63 24.16
CA LEU A 406 -20.52 -16.90 24.64
C LEU A 406 -19.55 -16.67 25.82
N LYS A 407 -19.79 -17.37 26.93
CA LYS A 407 -18.96 -17.24 28.14
C LYS A 407 -17.64 -18.00 28.01
N GLU A 408 -17.69 -19.15 27.34
CA GLU A 408 -16.60 -20.11 27.18
C GLU A 408 -16.33 -20.28 25.68
N PRO A 409 -15.40 -19.51 25.09
CA PRO A 409 -15.17 -19.54 23.65
C PRO A 409 -14.64 -20.91 23.18
N ASP A 410 -14.02 -21.70 24.08
CA ASP A 410 -13.57 -23.06 23.82
C ASP A 410 -14.68 -24.10 23.64
N ALA A 411 -15.94 -23.75 23.92
CA ALA A 411 -17.08 -24.60 23.57
C ALA A 411 -17.16 -24.86 22.05
N ILE A 412 -16.56 -24.00 21.23
CA ILE A 412 -16.45 -24.18 19.79
C ILE A 412 -15.05 -24.71 19.45
N PRO A 413 -14.92 -25.93 18.89
CA PRO A 413 -13.63 -26.48 18.51
C PRO A 413 -12.89 -25.62 17.48
N SER A 414 -11.57 -25.73 17.47
CA SER A 414 -10.73 -25.04 16.50
C SER A 414 -10.79 -25.68 15.11
N PRO A 415 -11.07 -24.92 14.04
CA PRO A 415 -11.08 -25.48 12.68
C PRO A 415 -9.70 -25.97 12.22
N TYR A 416 -8.62 -25.37 12.73
CA TYR A 416 -7.25 -25.81 12.48
C TYR A 416 -6.98 -27.19 13.08
N ASN A 417 -7.27 -27.35 14.38
CA ASN A 417 -7.01 -28.60 15.10
C ASN A 417 -7.92 -29.76 14.64
N ARG A 418 -9.06 -29.43 14.03
CA ARG A 418 -9.99 -30.41 13.41
C ARG A 418 -9.66 -30.73 11.95
N GLY A 419 -8.71 -30.01 11.34
CA GLY A 419 -8.27 -30.25 9.98
C GLY A 419 -9.22 -29.76 8.89
N TYR A 420 -10.17 -28.86 9.19
CA TYR A 420 -11.15 -28.37 8.20
C TYR A 420 -10.53 -27.48 7.13
N PHE A 421 -9.31 -27.00 7.38
CA PHE A 421 -8.54 -26.19 6.44
C PHE A 421 -7.47 -26.98 5.67
N ASN A 422 -7.30 -28.29 5.94
CA ASN A 422 -6.24 -29.10 5.31
C ASN A 422 -6.38 -29.19 3.78
N ASP A 423 -7.61 -29.11 3.25
CA ASP A 423 -7.91 -29.18 1.81
C ASP A 423 -8.28 -27.81 1.20
N TYR A 424 -8.09 -26.71 1.93
CA TYR A 424 -8.29 -25.36 1.41
C TYR A 424 -7.13 -24.99 0.47
N SER A 425 -7.40 -24.25 -0.61
CA SER A 425 -6.51 -24.04 -1.76
C SER A 425 -5.05 -23.71 -1.43
N ASN A 426 -4.11 -24.17 -2.27
CA ASN A 426 -2.65 -24.15 -2.03
C ASN A 426 -1.98 -22.76 -2.00
N ASN A 427 -2.70 -21.66 -2.22
CA ASN A 427 -2.12 -20.32 -2.29
C ASN A 427 -2.48 -19.46 -1.06
N VAL A 428 -2.56 -20.07 0.14
CA VAL A 428 -2.81 -19.31 1.37
C VAL A 428 -1.52 -18.69 1.88
N GLU A 429 -1.52 -17.37 2.00
CA GLU A 429 -0.41 -16.58 2.53
C GLU A 429 -0.59 -16.29 4.02
N ALA A 430 -1.85 -16.13 4.47
CA ALA A 430 -2.16 -15.69 5.82
C ALA A 430 -3.16 -16.61 6.55
N ALA A 431 -2.86 -16.91 7.82
CA ALA A 431 -3.76 -17.61 8.73
C ALA A 431 -4.17 -16.69 9.89
N ILE A 432 -5.47 -16.68 10.21
CA ILE A 432 -6.05 -15.82 11.24
C ILE A 432 -6.36 -16.65 12.48
N ILE A 433 -5.88 -16.21 13.65
CA ILE A 433 -6.22 -16.79 14.95
C ILE A 433 -6.80 -15.73 15.88
N GLU A 434 -7.56 -16.17 16.88
CA GLU A 434 -7.95 -15.35 18.03
C GLU A 434 -7.37 -16.00 19.29
N SER A 435 -6.58 -15.26 20.07
CA SER A 435 -6.17 -15.71 21.41
C SER A 435 -7.21 -15.30 22.45
N ASN A 436 -7.95 -14.23 22.18
CA ASN A 436 -9.08 -13.75 22.97
C ASN A 436 -10.07 -12.93 22.13
N ARG A 437 -11.29 -12.75 22.64
CA ARG A 437 -12.36 -11.99 21.97
C ARG A 437 -12.97 -10.92 22.87
N GLY A 438 -12.94 -9.68 22.40
CA GLY A 438 -13.56 -8.50 23.02
C GLY A 438 -12.59 -7.35 23.26
N CYS A 439 -13.13 -6.16 23.54
CA CYS A 439 -12.37 -4.95 23.79
C CYS A 439 -12.97 -4.16 24.98
N PRO A 440 -12.15 -3.72 25.95
CA PRO A 440 -12.62 -2.95 27.11
C PRO A 440 -12.64 -1.43 26.85
N PHE A 441 -12.44 -0.99 25.61
CA PHE A 441 -12.42 0.43 25.25
C PHE A 441 -13.75 0.84 24.60
N GLY A 442 -14.22 2.06 24.86
CA GLY A 442 -15.52 2.57 24.41
C GLY A 442 -15.44 3.55 23.23
N CYS A 443 -14.44 3.41 22.36
CA CYS A 443 -14.21 4.32 21.22
C CYS A 443 -15.45 4.40 20.32
N THR A 444 -15.91 5.61 19.98
CA THR A 444 -17.19 5.78 19.25
C THR A 444 -17.12 5.32 17.80
N PHE A 445 -15.96 5.37 17.15
CA PHE A 445 -15.78 4.91 15.76
C PHE A 445 -15.67 3.39 15.61
N CYS A 446 -15.57 2.64 16.71
CA CYS A 446 -15.13 1.25 16.68
C CYS A 446 -16.26 0.27 17.03
N ASP A 447 -16.49 -0.73 16.19
CA ASP A 447 -17.47 -1.78 16.45
C ASP A 447 -17.01 -2.81 17.50
N TRP A 448 -15.69 -2.98 17.70
CA TRP A 448 -15.17 -3.89 18.72
C TRP A 448 -15.51 -3.47 20.15
N GLY A 449 -15.56 -2.16 20.40
CA GLY A 449 -15.84 -1.55 21.70
C GLY A 449 -17.30 -1.16 21.93
N SER A 450 -18.05 -0.98 20.82
CA SER A 450 -19.44 -0.50 20.75
C SER A 450 -20.39 -1.28 21.66
N ALA A 451 -20.11 -2.57 21.83
CA ALA A 451 -20.98 -3.49 22.52
C ALA A 451 -20.81 -3.45 24.06
N THR A 452 -20.63 -2.25 24.62
CA THR A 452 -20.71 -1.82 26.03
C THR A 452 -19.62 -2.32 27.00
N ASN A 453 -18.36 -1.96 26.72
CA ASN A 453 -17.27 -2.08 27.70
C ASN A 453 -17.02 -3.56 28.10
N GLN A 454 -16.69 -4.36 27.08
CA GLN A 454 -16.85 -5.80 27.14
C GLN A 454 -15.75 -6.52 27.92
N LYS A 455 -16.18 -7.50 28.71
CA LYS A 455 -15.27 -8.47 29.32
C LYS A 455 -14.57 -9.29 28.22
N ILE A 456 -13.24 -9.24 28.21
CA ILE A 456 -12.42 -10.08 27.34
C ILE A 456 -12.60 -11.55 27.73
N ARG A 457 -12.91 -12.41 26.75
CA ARG A 457 -12.96 -13.86 26.90
C ARG A 457 -11.75 -14.46 26.22
N LYS A 458 -11.00 -15.30 26.93
CA LYS A 458 -9.75 -15.88 26.44
C LYS A 458 -10.02 -17.31 25.98
N TYR A 459 -9.43 -17.69 24.84
CA TYR A 459 -9.31 -19.10 24.48
C TYR A 459 -8.25 -19.77 25.34
N ASP A 460 -8.37 -21.07 25.53
CA ASP A 460 -7.37 -21.91 26.16
C ASP A 460 -5.99 -21.70 25.51
N LEU A 461 -4.96 -21.58 26.33
CA LEU A 461 -3.63 -21.23 25.85
C LEU A 461 -3.01 -22.36 25.00
N GLU A 462 -3.23 -23.61 25.39
CA GLU A 462 -2.68 -24.77 24.68
C GLU A 462 -3.40 -25.01 23.35
N ARG A 463 -4.70 -24.70 23.27
CA ARG A 463 -5.41 -24.61 21.99
C ARG A 463 -4.72 -23.63 21.04
N VAL A 464 -4.46 -22.40 21.49
CA VAL A 464 -3.85 -21.35 20.65
C VAL A 464 -2.45 -21.75 20.21
N LYS A 465 -1.64 -22.35 21.09
CA LYS A 465 -0.33 -22.89 20.72
C LYS A 465 -0.43 -23.97 19.63
N LYS A 466 -1.41 -24.87 19.70
CA LYS A 466 -1.64 -25.88 18.64
C LYS A 466 -2.03 -25.25 17.30
N GLU A 467 -2.81 -24.17 17.32
CA GLU A 467 -3.14 -23.41 16.10
C GLU A 467 -1.87 -22.78 15.50
N ILE A 468 -1.03 -22.14 16.31
CA ILE A 468 0.27 -21.58 15.87
C ILE A 468 1.19 -22.68 15.32
N GLU A 469 1.27 -23.83 16.00
CA GLU A 469 2.06 -24.97 15.53
C GLU A 469 1.54 -25.51 14.19
N TRP A 470 0.22 -25.59 14.01
CA TRP A 470 -0.40 -25.99 12.74
C TRP A 470 -0.01 -25.01 11.62
N ILE A 471 -0.08 -23.70 11.88
CA ILE A 471 0.28 -22.64 10.92
C ILE A 471 1.75 -22.77 10.50
N ALA A 472 2.66 -22.95 11.46
CA ALA A 472 4.08 -23.13 11.18
C ALA A 472 4.38 -24.43 10.40
N LYS A 473 3.75 -25.56 10.77
CA LYS A 473 3.89 -26.85 10.05
C LYS A 473 3.41 -26.78 8.60
N ASN A 474 2.35 -26.03 8.36
CA ASN A 474 1.80 -25.80 7.02
C ASN A 474 2.50 -24.67 6.26
N LYS A 475 3.60 -24.13 6.80
CA LYS A 475 4.47 -23.14 6.14
C LYS A 475 3.74 -21.86 5.70
N ILE A 476 2.82 -21.39 6.54
CA ILE A 476 2.07 -20.17 6.28
C ILE A 476 2.93 -18.96 6.64
N GLN A 477 3.06 -18.03 5.70
CA GLN A 477 3.94 -16.85 5.79
C GLN A 477 3.49 -15.88 6.88
N VAL A 478 2.21 -15.56 6.92
CA VAL A 478 1.65 -14.51 7.77
C VAL A 478 0.75 -15.11 8.85
N LEU A 479 1.05 -14.82 10.11
CA LEU A 479 0.18 -15.08 11.24
C LEU A 479 -0.57 -13.79 11.61
N TRP A 480 -1.89 -13.78 11.41
CA TRP A 480 -2.74 -12.68 11.85
C TRP A 480 -3.39 -13.02 13.20
N ILE A 481 -3.03 -12.28 14.25
CA ILE A 481 -3.69 -12.39 15.55
C ILE A 481 -4.80 -11.35 15.60
N ALA A 482 -6.04 -11.79 15.38
CA ALA A 482 -7.23 -10.94 15.34
C ALA A 482 -7.69 -10.47 16.73
N ASP A 483 -6.80 -10.39 17.71
CA ASP A 483 -7.11 -9.85 19.02
C ASP A 483 -7.28 -8.32 18.95
N ALA A 484 -8.18 -7.78 19.77
CA ALA A 484 -8.35 -6.33 19.86
C ALA A 484 -7.18 -5.62 20.53
N ASN A 485 -6.43 -6.29 21.43
CA ASN A 485 -5.46 -5.67 22.33
C ASN A 485 -4.35 -6.66 22.72
N PHE A 486 -3.53 -7.11 21.78
CA PHE A 486 -2.40 -7.99 22.10
C PHE A 486 -1.33 -7.24 22.90
N GLY A 487 -0.74 -7.92 23.89
CA GLY A 487 0.17 -7.32 24.87
C GLY A 487 -0.54 -6.78 26.12
N LEU A 488 -1.80 -7.13 26.34
CA LEU A 488 -2.55 -6.80 27.54
C LEU A 488 -2.22 -7.75 28.71
N TYR A 489 -1.81 -8.99 28.42
CA TYR A 489 -1.60 -10.04 29.41
C TYR A 489 -0.22 -10.70 29.28
N ASP A 490 0.30 -11.29 30.37
CA ASP A 490 1.59 -12.01 30.35
C ASP A 490 1.58 -13.21 29.39
N ARG A 491 0.41 -13.82 29.15
CA ARG A 491 0.25 -14.88 28.15
C ARG A 491 0.58 -14.44 26.73
N ASP A 492 0.49 -13.14 26.43
CA ASP A 492 0.79 -12.62 25.09
C ASP A 492 2.30 -12.68 24.83
N ILE A 493 3.11 -12.44 25.87
CA ILE A 493 4.57 -12.67 25.83
C ILE A 493 4.86 -14.17 25.64
N GLU A 494 4.15 -15.04 26.36
CA GLU A 494 4.32 -16.50 26.22
C GLU A 494 4.00 -16.98 24.79
N LEU A 495 2.93 -16.45 24.19
CA LEU A 495 2.59 -16.71 22.79
C LEU A 495 3.66 -16.19 21.84
N SER A 496 4.20 -14.98 22.06
CA SER A 496 5.30 -14.44 21.26
C SER A 496 6.55 -15.32 21.30
N VAL A 497 6.94 -15.80 22.50
CA VAL A 497 8.06 -16.75 22.64
C VAL A 497 7.76 -18.05 21.89
N PHE A 498 6.54 -18.55 21.99
CA PHE A 498 6.14 -19.77 21.28
C PHE A 498 6.16 -19.60 19.76
N ILE A 499 5.74 -18.44 19.23
CA ILE A 499 5.83 -18.12 17.81
C ILE A 499 7.29 -18.16 17.33
N ILE A 500 8.23 -17.57 18.09
CA ILE A 500 9.66 -17.65 17.75
C ILE A 500 10.16 -19.09 17.76
N LYS A 501 9.79 -19.87 18.77
CA LYS A 501 10.14 -21.31 18.81
C LYS A 501 9.64 -22.05 17.57
N MET A 502 8.42 -21.77 17.11
CA MET A 502 7.87 -22.38 15.90
C MET A 502 8.60 -21.91 14.64
N ARG A 503 8.97 -20.63 14.56
CA ARG A 503 9.81 -20.12 13.46
C ARG A 503 11.18 -20.79 13.45
N GLU A 504 11.87 -20.90 14.58
CA GLU A 504 13.17 -21.58 14.64
C GLU A 504 13.07 -23.04 14.19
N GLN A 505 11.96 -23.71 14.49
CA GLN A 505 11.73 -25.12 14.15
C GLN A 505 11.31 -25.33 12.70
N TYR A 506 10.46 -24.46 12.14
CA TYR A 506 9.80 -24.67 10.85
C TYR A 506 10.14 -23.62 9.79
N GLN A 507 10.83 -22.54 10.15
CA GLN A 507 11.07 -21.31 9.37
C GLN A 507 9.84 -20.41 9.15
N TYR A 508 8.74 -20.70 9.83
CA TYR A 508 7.44 -20.00 9.71
C TYR A 508 6.80 -19.74 11.08
N PRO A 509 6.00 -18.67 11.25
CA PRO A 509 5.69 -17.65 10.25
C PRO A 509 6.83 -16.64 10.05
N ASN A 510 6.77 -15.85 8.99
CA ASN A 510 7.72 -14.80 8.67
C ASN A 510 7.26 -13.41 9.14
N GLU A 511 5.95 -13.18 9.15
CA GLU A 511 5.30 -11.94 9.56
C GLU A 511 4.21 -12.22 10.61
N VAL A 512 4.09 -11.32 11.59
CA VAL A 512 3.00 -11.32 12.58
C VAL A 512 2.26 -10.00 12.53
N VAL A 513 1.01 -10.06 12.10
CA VAL A 513 0.08 -8.92 12.04
C VAL A 513 -0.83 -8.96 13.25
N VAL A 514 -0.88 -7.86 14.01
CA VAL A 514 -1.65 -7.80 15.26
C VAL A 514 -1.99 -6.37 15.68
N ASN A 515 -3.13 -6.20 16.34
CA ASN A 515 -3.49 -4.94 17.00
C ASN A 515 -2.97 -4.92 18.44
N TYR A 516 -2.04 -4.02 18.73
CA TYR A 516 -1.46 -3.91 20.07
C TYR A 516 -2.37 -3.19 21.07
N THR A 517 -2.06 -3.38 22.35
CA THR A 517 -2.71 -2.70 23.48
C THR A 517 -2.68 -1.17 23.34
N LYS A 518 -3.83 -0.53 23.60
CA LYS A 518 -4.00 0.94 23.49
C LYS A 518 -3.40 1.68 24.68
N ASN A 519 -3.27 1.00 25.82
CA ASN A 519 -2.46 1.48 26.93
C ASN A 519 -1.08 0.88 26.75
N THR A 520 -0.09 1.73 26.47
CA THR A 520 1.29 1.32 26.27
C THR A 520 1.82 0.69 27.55
N THR A 521 2.27 -0.56 27.46
CA THR A 521 2.83 -1.30 28.59
C THR A 521 4.23 -1.79 28.27
N TRP A 522 5.02 -2.10 29.29
CA TRP A 522 6.32 -2.76 29.15
C TRP A 522 6.23 -4.08 28.35
N ARG A 523 5.06 -4.73 28.33
CA ARG A 523 4.85 -5.97 27.56
C ARG A 523 4.95 -5.74 26.06
N LEU A 524 4.50 -4.58 25.56
CA LEU A 524 4.62 -4.25 24.14
C LEU A 524 6.09 -4.17 23.73
N ALA A 525 6.92 -3.48 24.52
CA ALA A 525 8.36 -3.42 24.27
C ALA A 525 9.00 -4.82 24.30
N GLU A 526 8.62 -5.67 25.26
CA GLU A 526 9.14 -7.05 25.35
C GLU A 526 8.70 -7.92 24.16
N ILE A 527 7.45 -7.84 23.73
CA ILE A 527 6.93 -8.55 22.56
C ILE A 527 7.68 -8.14 21.29
N ILE A 528 7.84 -6.83 21.05
CA ILE A 528 8.56 -6.35 19.87
C ILE A 528 10.03 -6.74 19.91
N LYS A 529 10.65 -6.75 21.10
CA LYS A 529 12.02 -7.23 21.27
C LYS A 529 12.14 -8.72 20.98
N ILE A 530 11.18 -9.54 21.41
CA ILE A 530 11.12 -10.98 21.09
C ILE A 530 11.01 -11.18 19.58
N PHE A 531 10.06 -10.50 18.92
CA PHE A 531 9.87 -10.60 17.48
C PHE A 531 11.08 -10.11 16.69
N SER A 532 11.64 -8.94 17.04
CA SER A 532 12.82 -8.37 16.39
C SER A 532 14.05 -9.29 16.51
N LYS A 533 14.29 -9.87 17.70
CA LYS A 533 15.39 -10.83 17.89
C LYS A 533 15.18 -12.14 17.14
N GLY A 534 13.92 -12.59 17.01
CA GLY A 534 13.56 -13.81 16.31
C GLY A 534 13.39 -13.65 14.79
N GLY A 535 13.71 -12.47 14.23
CA GLY A 535 13.59 -12.20 12.79
C GLY A 535 12.15 -12.17 12.26
N ILE A 536 11.15 -12.05 13.14
CA ILE A 536 9.75 -11.86 12.74
C ILE A 536 9.56 -10.42 12.29
N ILE A 537 8.95 -10.25 11.12
CA ILE A 537 8.48 -8.95 10.68
C ILE A 537 7.25 -8.61 11.53
N SER A 538 7.44 -7.69 12.48
CA SER A 538 6.36 -7.10 13.26
C SER A 538 6.79 -5.71 13.75
N GLN A 539 5.84 -4.78 13.80
CA GLN A 539 6.09 -3.37 14.11
C GLN A 539 5.41 -3.01 15.41
N GLY A 540 6.07 -2.22 16.27
CA GLY A 540 5.40 -1.64 17.43
C GLY A 540 4.45 -0.55 16.96
N VAL A 541 3.17 -0.87 16.78
CA VAL A 541 2.14 0.10 16.41
C VAL A 541 1.42 0.60 17.65
N ILE A 542 1.37 1.91 17.85
CA ILE A 542 0.57 2.53 18.90
C ILE A 542 -0.58 3.31 18.28
N SER A 543 -1.81 2.82 18.45
CA SER A 543 -2.98 3.45 17.83
C SER A 543 -3.51 4.62 18.68
N ILE A 544 -2.87 5.79 18.63
CA ILE A 544 -3.28 6.99 19.40
C ILE A 544 -4.44 7.74 18.74
N GLN A 545 -4.59 7.64 17.42
CA GLN A 545 -5.60 8.28 16.56
C GLN A 545 -5.53 9.81 16.47
N THR A 546 -5.28 10.51 17.59
CA THR A 546 -4.97 11.95 17.67
C THR A 546 -4.50 12.29 19.09
N THR A 547 -3.76 13.38 19.27
CA THR A 547 -3.41 13.94 20.58
C THR A 547 -4.29 15.12 20.99
N ASP A 548 -5.21 15.57 20.12
CA ASP A 548 -6.13 16.66 20.44
C ASP A 548 -7.18 16.24 21.48
N GLU A 549 -7.12 16.85 22.67
CA GLU A 549 -7.97 16.48 23.82
C GLU A 549 -9.47 16.64 23.53
N LYS A 550 -9.84 17.64 22.71
CA LYS A 550 -11.25 17.90 22.34
C LYS A 550 -11.77 16.79 21.44
N THR A 551 -10.98 16.37 20.45
CA THR A 551 -11.31 15.25 19.57
C THR A 551 -11.39 13.94 20.36
N LEU A 552 -10.42 13.69 21.27
CA LEU A 552 -10.43 12.53 22.15
C LEU A 552 -11.66 12.48 23.07
N GLU A 553 -12.19 13.63 23.50
CA GLU A 553 -13.46 13.71 24.20
C GLU A 553 -14.63 13.25 23.35
N VAL A 554 -14.76 13.82 22.15
CA VAL A 554 -15.86 13.54 21.22
C VAL A 554 -15.93 12.06 20.89
N ILE A 555 -14.78 11.41 20.70
CA ILE A 555 -14.69 10.00 20.31
C ILE A 555 -14.60 9.02 21.49
N ASN A 556 -14.76 9.51 22.73
CA ASN A 556 -14.71 8.73 23.97
C ASN A 556 -13.39 7.97 24.19
N ARG A 557 -12.25 8.66 24.07
CA ARG A 557 -10.89 8.11 24.24
C ARG A 557 -9.98 8.86 25.22
N LYS A 558 -10.54 9.68 26.12
CA LYS A 558 -9.77 10.37 27.19
C LYS A 558 -8.96 9.43 28.10
N ASN A 559 -9.24 8.13 28.10
CA ASN A 559 -8.58 7.15 28.96
C ASN A 559 -7.18 6.71 28.52
N ILE A 560 -6.69 7.18 27.36
CA ILE A 560 -5.35 6.87 26.85
C ILE A 560 -4.41 8.03 27.22
N LYS A 561 -3.41 7.74 28.07
CA LYS A 561 -2.49 8.75 28.61
C LYS A 561 -1.32 9.02 27.68
N ILE A 562 -1.16 10.27 27.26
CA ILE A 562 -0.06 10.72 26.39
C ILE A 562 1.32 10.50 27.05
N ASP A 563 1.45 10.71 28.37
CA ASP A 563 2.74 10.50 29.06
C ASP A 563 3.28 9.07 28.92
N LYS A 564 2.38 8.08 28.85
CA LYS A 564 2.75 6.68 28.69
C LYS A 564 3.22 6.36 27.28
N TYR A 565 2.79 7.15 26.30
CA TYR A 565 3.33 7.08 24.95
C TYR A 565 4.78 7.59 24.94
N ASP A 566 5.06 8.72 25.60
CA ASP A 566 6.40 9.32 25.63
C ASP A 566 7.44 8.44 26.34
N GLU A 567 7.00 7.73 27.39
CA GLU A 567 7.82 6.71 28.06
C GLU A 567 8.16 5.56 27.10
N LEU A 568 7.15 5.04 26.39
CA LEU A 568 7.35 3.91 25.49
C LEU A 568 8.17 4.29 24.25
N SER A 569 7.93 5.47 23.67
CA SER A 569 8.71 5.97 22.54
C SER A 569 10.19 6.13 22.89
N SER A 570 10.48 6.57 24.13
CA SER A 570 11.85 6.60 24.66
C SER A 570 12.48 5.21 24.70
N ILE A 571 11.76 4.21 25.24
CA ILE A 571 12.24 2.81 25.34
C ILE A 571 12.53 2.22 23.95
N PHE A 572 11.61 2.39 23.00
CA PHE A 572 11.77 1.88 21.63
C PHE A 572 12.96 2.51 20.94
N ARG A 573 13.14 3.84 21.07
CA ARG A 573 14.27 4.57 20.52
C ARG A 573 15.60 4.12 21.12
N GLU A 574 15.69 4.03 22.44
CA GLU A 574 16.90 3.58 23.15
C GLU A 574 17.27 2.12 22.81
N SER A 575 16.27 1.30 22.51
CA SER A 575 16.45 -0.12 22.14
C SER A 575 16.57 -0.33 20.62
N ASN A 576 16.58 0.74 19.81
CA ASN A 576 16.55 0.70 18.35
C ASN A 576 15.46 -0.23 17.77
N LEU A 577 14.26 -0.21 18.37
CA LEU A 577 13.11 -1.01 17.97
C LEU A 577 12.20 -0.23 17.02
N PRO A 578 11.55 -0.90 16.04
CA PRO A 578 10.63 -0.24 15.12
C PRO A 578 9.36 0.23 15.86
N LEU A 579 9.06 1.52 15.73
CA LEU A 579 7.86 2.14 16.27
C LEU A 579 7.12 2.93 15.19
N SER A 580 5.80 2.78 15.17
CA SER A 580 4.88 3.56 14.36
C SER A 580 3.62 3.89 15.15
N THR A 581 2.82 4.81 14.62
CA THR A 581 1.57 5.25 15.24
C THR A 581 0.46 5.35 14.20
N ASP A 582 -0.76 5.00 14.63
CA ASP A 582 -1.95 5.22 13.81
C ASP A 582 -2.58 6.55 14.16
N LEU A 583 -2.92 7.31 13.13
CA LEU A 583 -3.80 8.47 13.20
C LEU A 583 -5.10 8.21 12.44
N MET A 584 -6.15 8.97 12.76
CA MET A 584 -7.39 8.96 11.99
C MET A 584 -7.67 10.36 11.42
N LEU A 585 -7.84 10.42 10.10
CA LEU A 585 -8.20 11.64 9.38
C LEU A 585 -9.73 11.77 9.34
N GLY A 586 -10.24 12.95 9.69
CA GLY A 586 -11.68 13.23 9.65
C GLY A 586 -12.49 12.68 10.82
N LEU A 587 -11.88 12.49 12.00
CA LEU A 587 -12.66 12.22 13.21
C LEU A 587 -13.53 13.43 13.57
N PRO A 588 -14.78 13.26 14.04
CA PRO A 588 -15.55 14.36 14.60
C PRO A 588 -14.79 15.03 15.76
N GLY A 589 -14.58 16.34 15.67
CA GLY A 589 -13.78 17.12 16.62
C GLY A 589 -12.42 17.57 16.07
N ILE A 590 -11.85 16.85 15.08
CA ILE A 590 -10.54 17.20 14.51
C ILE A 590 -10.63 18.49 13.69
N THR A 591 -9.52 19.24 13.67
CA THR A 591 -9.32 20.44 12.84
C THR A 591 -7.99 20.33 12.08
N PRO A 592 -7.78 21.12 11.00
CA PRO A 592 -6.49 21.16 10.31
C PRO A 592 -5.31 21.45 11.25
N ASP A 593 -5.47 22.34 12.22
CA ASP A 593 -4.41 22.67 13.17
C ASP A 593 -4.15 21.54 14.18
N ALA A 594 -5.18 20.81 14.59
CA ALA A 594 -5.01 19.62 15.43
C ALA A 594 -4.20 18.54 14.68
N LEU A 595 -4.50 18.28 13.41
CA LEU A 595 -3.71 17.36 12.60
C LEU A 595 -2.26 17.85 12.41
N LYS A 596 -2.05 19.15 12.15
CA LYS A 596 -0.69 19.71 12.05
C LYS A 596 0.11 19.47 13.33
N ASN A 597 -0.50 19.67 14.50
CA ASN A 597 0.13 19.43 15.79
C ASN A 597 0.45 17.94 16.00
N ASP A 598 -0.45 17.04 15.62
CA ASP A 598 -0.20 15.59 15.67
C ASP A 598 1.01 15.23 14.79
N LEU A 599 1.02 15.63 13.52
CA LEU A 599 2.12 15.33 12.60
C LEU A 599 3.45 15.93 13.08
N GLN A 600 3.43 17.16 13.60
CA GLN A 600 4.62 17.82 14.14
C GLN A 600 5.16 17.05 15.34
N ARG A 601 4.29 16.60 16.24
CA ARG A 601 4.67 15.81 17.41
C ARG A 601 5.40 14.53 16.98
N TYR A 602 4.85 13.77 16.03
CA TYR A 602 5.49 12.51 15.61
C TYR A 602 6.76 12.72 14.80
N PHE A 603 6.86 13.81 14.05
CA PHE A 603 8.11 14.24 13.43
C PHE A 603 9.21 14.46 14.48
N ASP A 604 8.87 15.17 15.57
CA ASP A 604 9.78 15.46 16.69
C ASP A 604 10.24 14.18 17.41
N PHE A 605 9.35 13.21 17.58
CA PHE A 605 9.67 11.91 18.17
C PHE A 605 10.37 10.94 17.21
N ASP A 606 10.52 11.29 15.92
CA ASP A 606 11.03 10.42 14.87
C ASP A 606 10.24 9.10 14.75
N VAL A 607 8.91 9.20 14.86
CA VAL A 607 7.98 8.07 14.77
C VAL A 607 7.23 8.09 13.44
N SER A 608 7.20 6.94 12.75
CA SER A 608 6.42 6.78 11.52
C SER A 608 4.93 6.90 11.79
N VAL A 609 4.22 7.63 10.94
CA VAL A 609 2.77 7.86 11.04
C VAL A 609 2.06 7.15 9.90
N LYS A 610 0.99 6.42 10.21
CA LYS A 610 0.00 5.94 9.25
C LYS A 610 -1.36 6.52 9.62
N ALA A 611 -1.92 7.38 8.76
CA ALA A 611 -3.20 8.02 9.00
C ALA A 611 -4.29 7.41 8.12
N TYR A 612 -5.39 6.98 8.74
CA TYR A 612 -6.51 6.32 8.08
C TYR A 612 -7.69 7.27 7.93
N PRO A 613 -8.33 7.37 6.74
CA PRO A 613 -9.60 8.06 6.61
C PRO A 613 -10.66 7.42 7.53
N THR A 614 -11.43 8.25 8.22
CA THR A 614 -12.49 7.77 9.12
C THR A 614 -13.67 7.28 8.30
N GLN A 615 -14.05 6.02 8.49
CA GLN A 615 -15.22 5.41 7.88
C GLN A 615 -16.28 5.12 8.93
N LEU A 616 -17.54 5.40 8.60
CA LEU A 616 -18.68 5.19 9.47
C LEU A 616 -19.07 3.71 9.48
N LEU A 617 -18.63 2.98 10.51
CA LEU A 617 -19.00 1.56 10.66
C LEU A 617 -20.45 1.42 11.12
N PRO A 618 -21.26 0.56 10.48
CA PRO A 618 -22.72 0.56 10.63
C PRO A 618 -23.23 0.31 12.04
N ASN A 619 -22.45 -0.40 12.87
CA ASN A 619 -22.82 -0.82 14.22
C ASN A 619 -21.99 -0.09 15.31
N SER A 620 -21.13 0.86 14.92
CA SER A 620 -20.36 1.67 15.88
C SER A 620 -21.27 2.68 16.60
N PRO A 621 -20.89 3.19 17.80
CA PRO A 621 -21.64 4.25 18.46
C PRO A 621 -21.68 5.55 17.64
N MET A 622 -20.72 5.75 16.75
CA MET A 622 -20.68 6.87 15.81
C MET A 622 -21.79 6.80 14.76
N ALA A 623 -22.28 5.60 14.43
CA ALA A 623 -23.41 5.40 13.53
C ALA A 623 -24.78 5.55 14.21
N ASP A 624 -24.82 5.82 15.52
CA ASP A 624 -26.06 6.15 16.22
C ASP A 624 -26.66 7.45 15.61
N PRO A 625 -27.96 7.47 15.27
CA PRO A 625 -28.60 8.64 14.66
C PRO A 625 -28.44 9.93 15.48
N ASP A 626 -28.48 9.85 16.81
CA ASP A 626 -28.32 11.00 17.69
C ASP A 626 -26.87 11.50 17.67
N TYR A 627 -25.88 10.59 17.57
CA TYR A 627 -24.48 10.95 17.43
C TYR A 627 -24.21 11.66 16.09
N ILE A 628 -24.72 11.10 14.98
CA ILE A 628 -24.63 11.69 13.64
C ILE A 628 -25.22 13.09 13.64
N ALA A 629 -26.43 13.26 14.19
CA ALA A 629 -27.11 14.56 14.24
C ALA A 629 -26.35 15.56 15.13
N LYS A 630 -25.91 15.13 16.32
CA LYS A 630 -25.17 15.97 17.28
C LYS A 630 -23.91 16.57 16.67
N TYR A 631 -23.15 15.77 15.94
CA TYR A 631 -21.85 16.17 15.37
C TYR A 631 -21.91 16.48 13.88
N LYS A 632 -23.11 16.57 13.30
CA LYS A 632 -23.37 16.95 11.89
C LYS A 632 -22.51 16.13 10.91
N ILE A 633 -22.46 14.82 11.10
CA ILE A 633 -21.61 13.93 10.31
C ILE A 633 -22.22 13.76 8.92
N GLU A 634 -21.44 14.05 7.88
CA GLU A 634 -21.75 13.69 6.50
C GLU A 634 -20.74 12.65 5.99
N THR A 635 -21.21 11.73 5.16
CA THR A 635 -20.39 10.68 4.53
C THR A 635 -20.52 10.68 3.00
N ASP A 636 -19.53 10.08 2.33
CA ASP A 636 -19.60 9.78 0.89
C ASP A 636 -20.36 8.46 0.62
N GLU A 637 -20.39 8.01 -0.63
CA GLU A 637 -21.06 6.78 -1.04
C GLU A 637 -20.46 5.49 -0.43
N ASN A 638 -19.23 5.57 0.08
CA ASN A 638 -18.52 4.47 0.73
C ASN A 638 -18.50 4.63 2.26
N ASP A 639 -19.35 5.50 2.80
CA ASP A 639 -19.46 5.78 4.23
C ASP A 639 -18.20 6.44 4.85
N PHE A 640 -17.27 6.99 4.06
CA PHE A 640 -16.17 7.81 4.61
C PHE A 640 -16.67 9.18 5.01
N LEU A 641 -16.23 9.67 6.17
CA LEU A 641 -16.61 10.99 6.67
C LEU A 641 -15.99 12.09 5.80
N ILE A 642 -16.84 13.00 5.31
CA ILE A 642 -16.43 14.10 4.42
C ILE A 642 -16.63 15.49 5.02
N SER A 643 -17.49 15.61 6.03
CA SER A 643 -17.61 16.82 6.84
C SER A 643 -18.19 16.49 8.21
N THR A 644 -17.93 17.36 9.20
CA THR A 644 -18.54 17.29 10.53
C THR A 644 -18.77 18.70 11.07
N PHE A 645 -19.26 18.82 12.30
CA PHE A 645 -19.36 20.11 12.99
C PHE A 645 -18.01 20.84 13.17
N SER A 646 -16.87 20.13 13.08
CA SER A 646 -15.54 20.70 13.34
C SER A 646 -14.70 20.95 12.08
N TYR A 647 -15.11 20.44 10.91
CA TYR A 647 -14.39 20.63 9.66
C TYR A 647 -15.30 20.52 8.42
N THR A 648 -14.96 21.27 7.38
CA THR A 648 -15.62 21.25 6.07
C THR A 648 -14.94 20.28 5.10
N ARG A 649 -15.55 20.03 3.93
CA ARG A 649 -14.91 19.22 2.86
C ARG A 649 -13.56 19.78 2.43
N THR A 650 -13.45 21.10 2.33
CA THR A 650 -12.20 21.79 1.99
C THR A 650 -11.12 21.57 3.05
N ASP A 651 -11.48 21.65 4.33
CA ASP A 651 -10.56 21.35 5.42
C ASP A 651 -10.07 19.90 5.37
N LEU A 652 -10.95 18.96 5.05
CA LEU A 652 -10.58 17.55 4.89
C LEU A 652 -9.62 17.34 3.71
N ASP A 653 -9.87 17.97 2.57
CA ASP A 653 -8.99 17.89 1.40
C ASP A 653 -7.60 18.48 1.72
N GLU A 654 -7.54 19.55 2.50
CA GLU A 654 -6.30 20.12 3.00
C GLU A 654 -5.55 19.20 3.97
N MET A 655 -6.26 18.59 4.92
CA MET A 655 -5.70 17.60 5.83
C MET A 655 -5.14 16.38 5.08
N LYS A 656 -5.86 15.87 4.09
CA LYS A 656 -5.42 14.75 3.24
C LYS A 656 -4.18 15.12 2.42
N ALA A 657 -4.17 16.30 1.79
CA ALA A 657 -3.03 16.77 1.00
C ALA A 657 -1.78 16.97 1.87
N LEU A 658 -1.94 17.55 3.07
CA LEU A 658 -0.84 17.71 4.03
C LEU A 658 -0.29 16.35 4.48
N TYR A 659 -1.15 15.40 4.84
CA TYR A 659 -0.71 14.07 5.27
C TYR A 659 0.00 13.30 4.16
N LYS A 660 -0.48 13.40 2.91
CA LYS A 660 0.20 12.85 1.73
C LYS A 660 1.60 13.45 1.59
N LEU A 661 1.71 14.77 1.66
CA LEU A 661 3.01 15.44 1.55
C LEU A 661 3.94 15.10 2.72
N TYR A 662 3.42 14.95 3.94
CA TYR A 662 4.17 14.47 5.11
C TYR A 662 4.69 13.05 4.91
N THR A 663 3.86 12.17 4.38
CA THR A 663 4.22 10.78 4.06
C THR A 663 5.37 10.73 3.05
N VAL A 664 5.31 11.57 2.02
CA VAL A 664 6.40 11.70 1.03
C VAL A 664 7.67 12.30 1.66
N ALA A 665 7.54 13.37 2.43
CA ALA A 665 8.66 14.11 2.99
C ALA A 665 9.43 13.37 4.11
N ASP A 666 8.72 12.86 5.13
CA ASP A 666 9.33 12.19 6.28
C ASP A 666 9.16 10.67 6.23
N GLY A 667 8.00 10.16 5.80
CA GLY A 667 7.74 8.72 5.69
C GLY A 667 8.71 8.04 4.72
N TYR A 668 8.66 8.42 3.45
CA TYR A 668 9.61 7.98 2.42
C TYR A 668 10.97 8.70 2.50
N SER A 669 11.18 9.53 3.51
CA SER A 669 12.45 10.20 3.85
C SER A 669 13.00 11.23 2.84
N LEU A 670 12.22 11.67 1.85
CA LEU A 670 12.70 12.59 0.79
C LEU A 670 13.20 13.94 1.31
N LEU A 671 12.69 14.41 2.45
CA LEU A 671 13.07 15.68 3.08
C LEU A 671 13.39 15.52 4.56
N ARG A 672 13.54 14.29 5.05
CA ARG A 672 13.65 13.95 6.48
C ARG A 672 14.74 14.71 7.21
N TYR A 673 15.94 14.77 6.62
CA TYR A 673 17.10 15.41 7.20
C TYR A 673 17.04 16.93 7.03
N VAL A 674 16.58 17.38 5.87
CA VAL A 674 16.44 18.81 5.56
C VAL A 674 15.43 19.49 6.47
N LEU A 675 14.25 18.90 6.68
CA LEU A 675 13.24 19.47 7.57
C LEU A 675 13.73 19.53 9.03
N ARG A 676 14.53 18.55 9.47
CA ARG A 676 15.15 18.56 10.81
C ARG A 676 16.18 19.67 10.95
N PHE A 677 17.04 19.86 9.95
CA PHE A 677 17.98 20.99 9.92
C PHE A 677 17.26 22.34 10.01
N LEU A 678 16.22 22.55 9.18
CA LEU A 678 15.42 23.77 9.20
C LEU A 678 14.74 24.00 10.56
N GLN A 679 14.26 22.94 11.20
CA GLN A 679 13.66 23.02 12.52
C GLN A 679 14.67 23.31 13.62
N TRP A 680 15.82 22.64 13.61
CA TRP A 680 16.80 22.72 14.68
C TRP A 680 17.63 24.01 14.62
N GLU A 681 17.99 24.50 13.43
CA GLU A 681 18.85 25.69 13.28
C GLU A 681 18.07 26.96 12.94
N HIS A 682 16.96 26.84 12.20
CA HIS A 682 16.18 27.99 11.74
C HIS A 682 14.84 28.13 12.45
N GLN A 683 14.52 27.25 13.42
CA GLN A 683 13.28 27.27 14.19
C GLN A 683 12.01 27.18 13.32
N LEU A 684 12.14 26.63 12.10
CA LEU A 684 11.03 26.39 11.20
C LEU A 684 10.44 25.01 11.46
N LYS A 685 9.25 24.96 12.04
CA LYS A 685 8.51 23.70 12.23
C LYS A 685 8.36 22.97 10.89
N ALA A 686 8.69 21.69 10.87
CA ALA A 686 8.63 20.87 9.66
C ALA A 686 7.24 20.93 9.01
N ILE A 687 6.17 20.84 9.81
CA ILE A 687 4.80 20.86 9.29
C ILE A 687 4.39 22.21 8.70
N ASP A 688 4.92 23.31 9.23
CA ASP A 688 4.64 24.64 8.67
C ASP A 688 5.33 24.80 7.30
N VAL A 689 6.55 24.27 7.14
CA VAL A 689 7.24 24.24 5.85
C VAL A 689 6.45 23.42 4.82
N LEU A 690 5.98 22.23 5.21
CA LEU A 690 5.16 21.39 4.34
C LEU A 690 3.80 22.04 4.00
N TRP A 691 3.19 22.74 4.96
CA TRP A 691 1.96 23.48 4.71
C TRP A 691 2.16 24.59 3.67
N THR A 692 3.23 25.37 3.80
CA THR A 692 3.58 26.41 2.81
C THR A 692 3.84 25.81 1.42
N LEU A 693 4.52 24.67 1.34
CA LEU A 693 4.69 23.93 0.07
C LEU A 693 3.35 23.51 -0.53
N ASN A 694 2.45 22.96 0.28
CA ASN A 694 1.12 22.55 -0.17
C ASN A 694 0.31 23.74 -0.72
N VAL A 695 0.38 24.90 -0.05
CA VAL A 695 -0.24 26.15 -0.54
C VAL A 695 0.38 26.57 -1.88
N GLN A 696 1.69 26.46 -2.02
CA GLN A 696 2.41 26.80 -3.24
C GLN A 696 2.05 25.90 -4.43
N PHE A 697 1.87 24.60 -4.19
CA PHE A 697 1.44 23.67 -5.25
C PHE A 697 0.03 23.95 -5.74
N LYS A 698 -0.86 24.45 -4.88
CA LYS A 698 -2.21 24.86 -5.30
C LYS A 698 -2.20 26.18 -6.08
N SER A 699 -1.36 27.13 -5.69
CA SER A 699 -1.37 28.48 -6.28
C SER A 699 -0.56 28.58 -7.57
N ASN A 700 0.62 27.95 -7.62
CA ASN A 700 1.52 27.98 -8.77
C ASN A 700 2.46 26.76 -8.78
N PRO A 701 1.96 25.57 -9.18
CA PRO A 701 2.78 24.35 -9.22
C PRO A 701 3.91 24.46 -10.25
N SER A 702 3.77 25.32 -11.26
CA SER A 702 4.79 25.54 -12.29
C SER A 702 6.05 26.26 -11.78
N ALA A 703 5.98 26.89 -10.60
CA ALA A 703 7.14 27.51 -9.97
C ALA A 703 8.15 26.48 -9.45
N TYR A 704 7.70 25.29 -9.05
CA TYR A 704 8.55 24.23 -8.50
C TYR A 704 8.22 22.85 -9.11
N PRO A 705 8.48 22.63 -10.40
CA PRO A 705 8.04 21.43 -11.13
C PRO A 705 8.41 20.08 -10.53
N LYS A 706 9.62 19.90 -9.99
CA LYS A 706 10.04 18.61 -9.40
C LYS A 706 9.41 18.39 -8.04
N LEU A 707 9.31 19.44 -7.21
CA LEU A 707 8.60 19.36 -5.94
C LEU A 707 7.11 19.01 -6.14
N ALA A 708 6.45 19.66 -7.11
CA ALA A 708 5.06 19.38 -7.45
C ALA A 708 4.87 17.94 -7.98
N PHE A 709 5.77 17.46 -8.85
CA PHE A 709 5.75 16.09 -9.34
C PHE A 709 5.80 15.07 -8.20
N VAL A 710 6.72 15.27 -7.26
CA VAL A 710 6.88 14.39 -6.09
C VAL A 710 5.62 14.40 -5.23
N ALA A 711 5.06 15.58 -4.92
CA ALA A 711 3.82 15.67 -4.14
C ALA A 711 2.64 14.95 -4.82
N GLN A 712 2.59 14.95 -6.15
CA GLN A 712 1.49 14.37 -6.90
C GLN A 712 1.65 12.86 -7.13
N PHE A 713 2.82 12.41 -7.57
CA PHE A 713 3.02 11.08 -8.13
C PHE A 713 3.86 10.15 -7.27
N PHE A 714 4.63 10.65 -6.28
CA PHE A 714 5.67 9.84 -5.65
C PHE A 714 5.17 8.59 -4.92
N GLU A 715 4.00 8.67 -4.27
CA GLU A 715 3.43 7.52 -3.55
C GLU A 715 3.16 6.32 -4.49
N THR A 716 2.69 6.60 -5.70
CA THR A 716 2.44 5.62 -6.76
C THR A 716 3.69 5.30 -7.58
N ASP A 717 4.59 6.27 -7.71
CA ASP A 717 5.74 6.27 -8.60
C ASP A 717 6.98 6.73 -7.87
N LYS A 718 7.71 5.78 -7.29
CA LYS A 718 8.85 6.05 -6.41
C LYS A 718 10.10 6.44 -7.20
N PHE A 719 10.03 7.53 -7.96
CA PHE A 719 11.16 8.04 -8.75
C PHE A 719 11.10 9.56 -8.90
N ILE A 720 12.22 10.13 -9.33
CA ILE A 720 12.32 11.53 -9.70
C ILE A 720 12.90 11.69 -11.11
N PRO A 721 12.17 12.34 -12.03
CA PRO A 721 12.66 12.62 -13.38
C PRO A 721 13.98 13.41 -13.40
N GLY A 722 15.03 12.78 -13.94
CA GLY A 722 16.35 13.38 -14.07
C GLY A 722 17.17 13.41 -12.78
N GLY A 723 16.86 12.51 -11.83
CA GLY A 723 17.64 12.30 -10.61
C GLY A 723 17.34 13.26 -9.46
N TRP A 724 17.85 12.89 -8.28
CA TRP A 724 17.56 13.54 -7.00
C TRP A 724 18.14 14.95 -6.86
N ARG A 725 19.29 15.22 -7.49
CA ARG A 725 20.00 16.50 -7.33
C ARG A 725 19.13 17.71 -7.66
N GLY A 726 18.45 17.68 -8.81
CA GLY A 726 17.58 18.78 -9.24
C GLY A 726 16.40 19.02 -8.32
N PHE A 727 15.89 17.97 -7.65
CA PHE A 727 14.84 18.10 -6.64
C PHE A 727 15.33 18.86 -5.41
N TYR A 728 16.52 18.52 -4.89
CA TYR A 728 17.11 19.22 -3.74
C TYR A 728 17.56 20.64 -4.05
N ASP A 729 18.08 20.89 -5.26
CA ASP A 729 18.41 22.25 -5.72
C ASP A 729 17.15 23.13 -5.81
N GLU A 730 16.04 22.57 -6.29
CA GLU A 730 14.75 23.26 -6.32
C GLU A 730 14.18 23.50 -4.92
N PHE A 731 14.33 22.53 -4.01
CA PHE A 731 13.93 22.68 -2.61
C PHE A 731 14.72 23.80 -1.92
N ALA A 732 16.04 23.85 -2.12
CA ALA A 732 16.87 24.93 -1.57
C ALA A 732 16.45 26.31 -2.09
N ARG A 733 16.09 26.40 -3.38
CA ARG A 733 15.54 27.63 -3.97
C ARG A 733 14.20 28.01 -3.34
N PHE A 734 13.29 27.05 -3.14
CA PHE A 734 12.04 27.29 -2.42
C PHE A 734 12.29 27.85 -1.02
N ILE A 735 13.22 27.26 -0.28
CA ILE A 735 13.57 27.70 1.08
C ILE A 735 14.13 29.12 1.08
N PHE A 736 15.02 29.46 0.14
CA PHE A 736 15.52 30.82 -0.01
C PHE A 736 14.41 31.82 -0.36
N GLU A 737 13.57 31.50 -1.34
CA GLU A 737 12.50 32.40 -1.81
C GLU A 737 11.41 32.63 -0.75
N GLN A 738 11.09 31.63 0.07
CA GLN A 738 10.04 31.74 1.10
C GLN A 738 10.54 32.22 2.46
N TYR A 739 11.77 31.85 2.85
CA TYR A 739 12.28 32.08 4.22
C TYR A 739 13.58 32.87 4.27
N GLY A 740 14.20 33.21 3.13
CA GLY A 740 15.46 33.98 3.07
C GLY A 740 16.68 33.21 3.57
N ILE A 741 16.60 31.89 3.71
CA ILE A 741 17.71 31.05 4.18
C ILE A 741 18.61 30.71 2.98
N GLU A 742 19.86 31.16 3.04
CA GLU A 742 20.86 30.91 2.00
C GLU A 742 21.43 29.49 2.08
N ARG A 743 21.88 28.98 0.94
CA ARG A 743 22.56 27.68 0.85
C ARG A 743 24.04 27.83 1.24
N ASP A 744 24.30 27.78 2.53
CA ASP A 744 25.65 27.75 3.10
C ASP A 744 26.25 26.32 3.11
N SER A 745 27.42 26.15 3.73
CA SER A 745 28.11 24.86 3.81
C SER A 745 27.34 23.81 4.62
N ALA A 746 26.68 24.21 5.72
CA ALA A 746 25.84 23.31 6.50
C ALA A 746 24.62 22.83 5.70
N PHE A 747 23.90 23.75 5.06
CA PHE A 747 22.72 23.39 4.29
C PHE A 747 23.10 22.52 3.08
N ASP A 748 24.23 22.79 2.40
CA ASP A 748 24.73 21.92 1.33
C ASP A 748 25.07 20.50 1.81
N VAL A 749 25.65 20.35 3.01
CA VAL A 749 25.88 19.04 3.63
C VAL A 749 24.56 18.31 3.85
N VAL A 750 23.54 18.98 4.40
CA VAL A 750 22.24 18.35 4.69
C VAL A 750 21.55 17.88 3.39
N LEU A 751 21.58 18.70 2.33
CA LEU A 751 21.03 18.34 1.03
C LEU A 751 21.76 17.14 0.43
N LYS A 752 23.10 17.10 0.51
CA LYS A 752 23.91 15.96 0.03
C LYS A 752 23.62 14.67 0.80
N VAL A 753 23.46 14.75 2.12
CA VAL A 753 23.12 13.61 2.95
C VAL A 753 21.74 13.06 2.59
N ASN A 754 20.74 13.94 2.44
CA ASN A 754 19.40 13.50 2.06
C ASN A 754 19.38 12.92 0.63
N GLU A 755 20.16 13.48 -0.30
CA GLU A 755 20.34 12.96 -1.66
C GLU A 755 20.91 11.53 -1.66
N ALA A 756 21.96 11.28 -0.88
CA ALA A 756 22.58 9.95 -0.79
C ALA A 756 21.75 8.91 -0.03
N ALA A 757 20.82 9.36 0.80
CA ALA A 757 19.87 8.47 1.48
C ALA A 757 18.79 7.93 0.53
N MET A 758 18.57 8.56 -0.63
CA MET A 758 17.54 8.15 -1.57
C MET A 758 18.01 6.97 -2.45
N PRO A 759 17.16 5.95 -2.65
CA PRO A 759 17.46 4.86 -3.58
C PRO A 759 17.75 5.35 -5.01
N ASP A 760 18.84 4.86 -5.58
CA ASP A 760 19.26 5.10 -6.96
C ASP A 760 20.18 3.95 -7.41
N GLU A 761 19.70 3.15 -8.36
CA GLU A 761 20.41 1.99 -8.91
C GLU A 761 21.61 2.35 -9.79
N SER A 762 21.77 3.64 -10.15
CA SER A 762 22.95 4.12 -10.87
C SER A 762 24.14 4.39 -9.96
N CYS A 763 23.94 4.39 -8.64
CA CYS A 763 24.99 4.53 -7.64
C CYS A 763 25.65 3.17 -7.31
N SER A 764 26.94 3.21 -6.97
CA SER A 764 27.67 2.04 -6.47
C SER A 764 27.70 2.06 -4.95
N TYR A 765 27.18 1.00 -4.31
CA TYR A 765 27.20 0.84 -2.86
C TYR A 765 28.30 -0.16 -2.42
N PRO A 766 28.96 0.06 -1.26
CA PRO A 766 28.73 1.17 -0.34
C PRO A 766 29.19 2.52 -0.91
N LEU A 767 28.35 3.53 -0.71
CA LEU A 767 28.62 4.92 -1.10
C LEU A 767 29.25 5.65 0.08
N GLN A 768 30.37 6.33 -0.16
CA GLN A 768 31.04 7.15 0.85
C GLN A 768 30.99 8.62 0.44
N LEU A 769 30.51 9.48 1.34
CA LEU A 769 30.48 10.93 1.14
C LEU A 769 31.52 11.62 2.00
N ASP A 770 32.30 12.50 1.39
CA ASP A 770 33.13 13.48 2.09
C ASP A 770 32.28 14.71 2.44
N LEU A 771 32.13 15.00 3.73
CA LEU A 771 31.29 16.08 4.23
C LEU A 771 32.15 17.15 4.91
N ASN A 772 31.85 18.42 4.62
CA ASN A 772 32.50 19.55 5.28
C ASN A 772 32.19 19.63 6.79
N HIS A 773 31.09 18.99 7.21
CA HIS A 773 30.60 18.99 8.59
C HIS A 773 30.08 17.60 8.95
N ASP A 774 30.33 17.20 10.20
CA ASP A 774 29.96 15.88 10.71
C ASP A 774 28.46 15.75 10.98
N PHE A 775 27.73 15.42 9.92
CA PHE A 775 26.28 15.32 9.96
C PHE A 775 25.79 14.15 10.83
N GLU A 776 26.53 13.03 10.92
CA GLU A 776 26.12 11.89 11.74
C GLU A 776 26.06 12.27 13.22
N ASN A 777 27.15 12.83 13.75
CA ASN A 777 27.20 13.27 15.14
C ASN A 777 26.22 14.42 15.40
N TYR A 778 26.10 15.38 14.47
CA TYR A 778 25.08 16.43 14.55
C TYR A 778 23.66 15.85 14.67
N PHE A 779 23.32 14.87 13.83
CA PHE A 779 21.99 14.25 13.84
C PHE A 779 21.75 13.50 15.15
N MET A 780 22.72 12.72 15.62
CA MET A 780 22.61 11.94 16.85
C MET A 780 22.50 12.84 18.10
N ASP A 781 23.28 13.92 18.16
CA ASP A 781 23.26 14.90 19.26
C ASP A 781 21.91 15.61 19.37
N ASN A 782 21.25 15.88 18.24
CA ASN A 782 19.94 16.53 18.22
C ASN A 782 18.78 15.53 18.40
N ARG A 783 18.89 14.31 17.85
CA ARG A 783 17.84 13.27 17.94
C ARG A 783 17.55 12.82 19.38
N ILE A 784 18.57 12.79 20.25
CA ILE A 784 18.43 12.29 21.62
C ILE A 784 17.77 13.32 22.56
N LYS A 785 17.87 14.62 22.27
CA LYS A 785 17.45 15.70 23.16
C LYS A 785 15.91 15.81 23.22
N LYS A 786 15.36 15.71 24.44
CA LYS A 786 13.90 15.80 24.73
C LYS A 786 13.33 17.22 24.65
N THR A 787 14.16 18.25 24.48
CA THR A 787 13.75 19.65 24.53
C THR A 787 14.51 20.46 23.48
N ASN A 788 13.75 21.23 22.70
CA ASN A 788 14.16 22.05 21.56
C ASN A 788 15.48 22.84 21.74
N LEU A 789 16.14 23.00 20.59
CA LEU A 789 17.34 23.79 20.24
C LEU A 789 18.65 23.00 20.24
N GLY A 790 19.22 22.87 19.03
CA GLY A 790 20.60 22.45 18.84
C GLY A 790 21.51 23.48 19.48
N THR A 791 22.20 23.10 20.56
CA THR A 791 23.17 23.96 21.25
C THR A 791 24.43 24.23 20.41
N LYS A 792 24.62 23.47 19.33
CA LYS A 792 25.77 23.51 18.42
C LYS A 792 25.26 23.43 16.98
N SER A 793 25.55 24.44 16.17
CA SER A 793 25.21 24.45 14.73
C SER A 793 26.03 23.41 13.98
N LEU A 794 25.50 22.87 12.88
CA LEU A 794 26.21 21.93 12.01
C LEU A 794 27.55 22.50 11.52
N ASN A 795 27.63 23.81 11.28
CA ASN A 795 28.87 24.48 10.86
C ASN A 795 30.02 24.36 11.89
N GLU A 796 29.70 24.06 13.15
CA GLU A 796 30.68 23.87 14.23
C GLU A 796 31.20 22.42 14.33
N TYR A 797 30.66 21.49 13.56
CA TYR A 797 31.16 20.13 13.45
C TYR A 797 32.27 20.06 12.41
N SER A 798 33.35 19.35 12.72
CA SER A 798 34.48 19.15 11.82
C SER A 798 34.07 18.36 10.58
N ALA A 799 34.88 18.39 9.53
CA ALA A 799 34.69 17.53 8.38
C ALA A 799 34.68 16.04 8.77
N SER A 800 33.86 15.25 8.10
CA SER A 800 33.75 13.81 8.34
C SER A 800 33.44 13.06 7.06
N HIS A 801 33.34 11.73 7.16
CA HIS A 801 32.93 10.87 6.07
C HIS A 801 31.68 10.12 6.53
N LEU A 802 30.71 9.97 5.63
CA LEU A 802 29.48 9.23 5.91
C LEU A 802 29.29 8.10 4.92
N LYS A 803 29.02 6.89 5.43
CA LYS A 803 28.81 5.68 4.64
C LYS A 803 27.32 5.36 4.49
N PHE A 804 26.91 5.05 3.27
CA PHE A 804 25.62 4.50 2.91
C PHE A 804 25.81 3.10 2.32
N ASP A 805 25.01 2.14 2.76
CA ASP A 805 25.10 0.74 2.35
C ASP A 805 23.74 0.24 1.87
N ASP A 806 23.72 -0.69 0.91
CA ASP A 806 22.49 -1.26 0.38
C ASP A 806 22.42 -2.79 0.58
N PRO A 807 22.51 -3.29 1.82
CA PRO A 807 22.46 -4.73 2.10
C PRO A 807 21.09 -5.33 1.79
N ASP A 808 20.05 -4.49 1.79
CA ASP A 808 18.65 -4.87 1.60
C ASP A 808 18.24 -4.81 0.11
N GLY A 809 19.15 -4.38 -0.79
CA GLY A 809 18.90 -4.27 -2.23
C GLY A 809 17.88 -3.18 -2.62
N MET A 810 17.65 -2.21 -1.74
CA MET A 810 16.67 -1.12 -1.85
C MET A 810 16.81 -0.32 -3.13
N ALA A 811 18.04 -0.11 -3.63
CA ALA A 811 18.26 0.61 -4.88
C ALA A 811 17.65 -0.12 -6.10
N ASN A 812 17.41 -1.43 -5.99
CA ASN A 812 16.92 -2.28 -7.07
C ASN A 812 15.54 -2.90 -6.77
N ILE A 813 14.87 -2.51 -5.69
CA ILE A 813 13.53 -3.01 -5.34
C ILE A 813 12.52 -2.54 -6.40
N ASP A 814 11.63 -3.45 -6.84
CA ASP A 814 10.47 -3.04 -7.64
C ASP A 814 9.64 -2.06 -6.80
N SER A 815 9.44 -0.84 -7.31
CA SER A 815 8.68 0.22 -6.62
C SER A 815 7.23 -0.17 -6.29
N ARG A 816 6.74 -1.27 -6.87
CA ARG A 816 5.42 -1.88 -6.62
C ARG A 816 5.42 -2.96 -5.54
N TYR A 817 6.58 -3.37 -5.01
CA TYR A 817 6.64 -4.31 -3.91
C TYR A 817 5.92 -3.71 -2.69
N LEU A 818 4.89 -4.42 -2.22
CA LEU A 818 4.12 -4.06 -1.05
C LEU A 818 4.26 -5.20 -0.04
N GLN A 819 4.82 -4.89 1.12
CA GLN A 819 4.72 -5.77 2.28
C GLN A 819 3.24 -5.91 2.66
N TYR A 820 2.84 -7.12 3.11
CA TYR A 820 1.46 -7.48 3.41
C TYR A 820 0.75 -6.49 4.37
N ASP A 821 1.39 -6.12 5.49
CA ASP A 821 0.96 -4.97 6.30
C ASP A 821 2.16 -4.12 6.76
N SER A 822 2.48 -3.07 5.99
CA SER A 822 3.48 -2.08 6.40
C SER A 822 2.82 -0.87 7.08
N HIS A 823 3.20 -0.62 8.34
CA HIS A 823 3.01 0.66 9.04
C HIS A 823 4.28 1.53 9.01
N GLN A 824 5.26 1.14 8.19
CA GLN A 824 6.50 1.87 7.94
C GLN A 824 6.70 2.02 6.44
N PHE A 825 7.15 3.20 6.02
CA PHE A 825 7.55 3.44 4.65
C PHE A 825 9.02 3.05 4.49
N PHE A 826 9.31 2.12 3.58
CA PHE A 826 10.66 1.64 3.33
C PHE A 826 11.19 2.28 2.05
N TRP A 827 11.88 3.42 2.17
CA TRP A 827 12.49 4.10 1.02
C TRP A 827 13.70 4.96 1.40
N GLU A 828 14.67 4.32 2.03
CA GLU A 828 15.90 4.96 2.48
C GLU A 828 17.04 3.93 2.49
N ILE A 829 18.17 4.28 1.86
CA ILE A 829 19.43 3.51 1.87
C ILE A 829 19.98 3.46 3.30
N ARG A 830 20.55 2.31 3.71
CA ARG A 830 20.99 2.12 5.10
C ARG A 830 22.14 3.08 5.42
N SER A 831 21.96 3.82 6.53
CA SER A 831 22.95 4.72 7.13
C SER A 831 22.87 4.59 8.65
N PRO A 832 23.84 5.13 9.42
CA PRO A 832 23.76 5.17 10.89
C PRO A 832 22.55 5.93 11.45
N MET A 833 21.93 6.80 10.64
CA MET A 833 20.85 7.70 11.07
C MET A 833 19.45 7.18 10.70
N ILE A 834 19.36 6.09 9.93
CA ILE A 834 18.10 5.53 9.44
C ILE A 834 17.13 5.20 10.60
N ARG A 835 15.82 5.31 10.35
CA ARG A 835 14.81 4.88 11.33
C ARG A 835 14.94 3.38 11.58
N ALA A 836 14.69 2.96 12.81
CA ALA A 836 14.59 1.54 13.15
C ALA A 836 13.47 0.89 12.30
N LYS A 837 13.83 -0.21 11.61
CA LYS A 837 12.94 -0.98 10.75
C LYS A 837 12.66 -2.34 11.39
N SER A 838 11.46 -2.89 11.18
CA SER A 838 11.24 -4.32 11.42
C SER A 838 12.18 -5.11 10.51
N ALA A 839 12.71 -6.25 10.98
CA ALA A 839 13.69 -7.06 10.26
C ALA A 839 13.19 -7.37 8.84
N SER A 840 13.62 -6.58 7.86
CA SER A 840 13.26 -6.73 6.48
C SER A 840 14.37 -7.53 5.82
N ASP A 841 14.40 -8.85 6.06
CA ASP A 841 15.09 -9.73 5.12
C ASP A 841 14.24 -9.71 3.84
N ILE A 842 14.38 -8.64 3.04
CA ILE A 842 13.81 -8.51 1.68
C ILE A 842 14.64 -9.38 0.72
N HIS A 843 15.14 -10.51 1.20
CA HIS A 843 15.83 -11.49 0.37
C HIS A 843 14.87 -12.15 -0.61
#